data_AF-A0A8K0GSL0-F1
#
_entry.id   AF-A0A8K0GSL0-F1
#
_cell.length_a   1.000
_cell.length_b   1.000
_cell.length_c   1.000
_cell.angle_alpha   90.00
_cell.angle_beta   90.00
_cell.angle_gamma   90.00
#
_symmetry.space_group_name_H-M   'P 1'
#
loop_
_entity.id
_entity.type
_entity.pdbx_description
1 polymer ?
#
loop_
_entity_poly.entity_id
_entity_poly.type
_entity_poly.pdbx_seq_one_letter_code
_entity_poly.pdbx_strand_id
1 'polypeptide(L)'
;MAEVSEPPKPEISELREPASDFDPKTMRKTKPGLKRLVLTLSVLFSFVLGFPILWKSVEIYRAPLPFREVDSLSAQLDSSSLLFPCHFQVIFVGFNSKTSISSSTADLQSSILNQMAKLTPQTPQCGTCSTNYTVSVVVDSDSHCLQSQNDKPSCPWKCGAIRAVDFDLSDEGIDDLLDSVLGGCSAIASGGKVYSVVVVNRDEEVRAVVGKHRHAWVYGRVTEAEAVSKAAEIFVKVFVNGGREQGLIHGEFMPVGADGRIVLSFNLLNADPRDWVYDWDFQRVDEILLAPVIEALGPVANITVESQVLYHTEKSSLSSWDDKWERYIFSTKDLPFFVNSNEWHLDTSIAAGGRSKILHFVVYIPSAKECPLLLQLPDGEISKTNGFISPMWGGIIVWNPQGCEKNSGNMNPVRHTMSHQDLQKVFEVFMGQFRQLFGLKSDNLYIGSSGTSSVLTSERGFTLWELDVLSRQHACFNLHSCATTLGSLSRLVQSLPRMIIMDEIGKQVKYSLEEATLAQTNASLGVYDASAVSSRQARSLAEDAFFHPSIMSVSYYSFEHCFAVYSPFFLPVSMHVLLAALREWRRYKHENRKFLTWKTRKMYADRVDAETKRSIKDRLNGNFRDDSSRRRQVTGKRQRQDDKWEHDLYEGGRASNLNVDARDLRLKLQRKSLQQARVSGAVSGARDLREKLSGTMHSQPVNIDPPKQKLEAAKQPGRSVASKVLVPETKKAANPAPRKKAPQKVSTSVDEFLQSLGLEKYSITFQAEEVDMTALLHMSDEDLKAIGIPMVIDDSCGVFLLYGSKEEDTFSSGIKNLTQELDDVKLLAFGRNLKL
;
A
#
# COMPACT_ATOMS: atom_id res chain seq x y z
N MET A 1 87.29 -94.73 -4.59
CA MET A 1 88.70 -95.14 -4.34
C MET A 1 89.59 -94.13 -5.05
N ALA A 2 90.85 -93.99 -4.59
CA ALA A 2 91.92 -93.07 -5.04
C ALA A 2 91.81 -92.34 -6.41
N GLU A 3 91.93 -91.00 -6.35
CA GLU A 3 92.95 -90.14 -6.99
C GLU A 3 93.34 -90.15 -8.50
N VAL A 4 93.78 -88.95 -8.96
CA VAL A 4 94.84 -88.67 -9.98
C VAL A 4 94.49 -88.97 -11.48
N SER A 5 94.76 -88.11 -12.49
CA SER A 5 95.21 -86.69 -12.51
C SER A 5 95.20 -86.01 -13.91
N GLU A 6 95.10 -84.67 -13.92
CA GLU A 6 95.78 -83.69 -14.84
C GLU A 6 95.23 -83.28 -16.26
N PRO A 7 95.65 -82.09 -16.82
CA PRO A 7 94.79 -81.19 -17.62
C PRO A 7 95.52 -80.60 -18.89
N PRO A 8 95.38 -79.33 -19.39
CA PRO A 8 94.34 -78.28 -19.30
C PRO A 8 93.94 -77.56 -20.64
N LYS A 9 92.98 -76.61 -20.53
CA LYS A 9 92.70 -75.41 -21.41
C LYS A 9 92.01 -75.61 -22.79
N PRO A 10 91.37 -74.54 -23.36
CA PRO A 10 91.03 -73.21 -22.80
C PRO A 10 89.51 -72.88 -22.81
N GLU A 11 89.14 -71.72 -22.26
CA GLU A 11 87.76 -71.19 -22.16
C GLU A 11 87.30 -70.42 -23.41
N ILE A 12 85.99 -70.42 -23.69
CA ILE A 12 85.26 -69.33 -24.40
C ILE A 12 83.93 -69.10 -23.67
N SER A 13 83.52 -67.83 -23.53
CA SER A 13 82.44 -67.37 -22.65
C SER A 13 81.07 -67.13 -23.34
N GLU A 14 80.01 -66.95 -22.54
CA GLU A 14 78.63 -66.67 -23.00
C GLU A 14 78.54 -65.42 -23.89
N LEU A 15 77.66 -65.47 -24.91
CA LEU A 15 77.11 -64.28 -25.57
C LEU A 15 75.60 -64.22 -25.35
N ARG A 16 75.11 -63.21 -24.61
CA ARG A 16 73.68 -63.00 -24.36
C ARG A 16 73.08 -62.07 -25.40
N GLU A 17 71.90 -62.41 -25.92
CA GLU A 17 71.11 -61.49 -26.76
C GLU A 17 70.54 -60.32 -25.94
N PRO A 18 70.41 -59.12 -26.54
CA PRO A 18 69.85 -57.94 -25.86
C PRO A 18 68.32 -58.03 -25.78
N ALA A 19 67.80 -58.50 -24.65
CA ALA A 19 66.37 -58.49 -24.36
C ALA A 19 65.82 -57.04 -24.35
N SER A 20 64.78 -56.77 -25.14
CA SER A 20 64.11 -55.46 -25.15
C SER A 20 63.38 -55.23 -23.83
N ASP A 21 63.81 -54.24 -23.05
CA ASP A 21 63.25 -53.93 -21.73
C ASP A 21 61.79 -53.45 -21.80
N PHE A 22 60.87 -54.41 -21.67
CA PHE A 22 59.43 -54.21 -21.61
C PHE A 22 58.93 -54.50 -20.19
N ASP A 23 58.94 -53.48 -19.33
CA ASP A 23 58.29 -53.57 -18.02
C ASP A 23 56.75 -53.55 -18.17
N PRO A 24 56.04 -54.63 -17.77
CA PRO A 24 54.57 -54.69 -17.84
C PRO A 24 53.88 -53.78 -16.81
N LYS A 25 54.59 -53.24 -15.80
CA LYS A 25 54.01 -52.30 -14.83
C LYS A 25 53.82 -50.92 -15.47
N THR A 26 54.77 -50.44 -16.26
CA THR A 26 54.75 -49.10 -16.90
C THR A 26 54.23 -49.07 -18.34
N MET A 27 54.27 -50.17 -19.09
CA MET A 27 53.99 -50.17 -20.54
C MET A 27 52.88 -51.15 -20.95
N ARG A 28 52.08 -50.82 -21.98
CA ARG A 28 51.01 -51.69 -22.50
C ARG A 28 50.97 -51.73 -24.03
N LYS A 29 51.02 -52.94 -24.62
CA LYS A 29 51.04 -53.17 -26.08
C LYS A 29 49.67 -53.00 -26.78
N THR A 30 48.57 -53.17 -26.04
CA THR A 30 47.19 -53.08 -26.57
C THR A 30 46.54 -51.73 -26.28
N LYS A 31 45.83 -51.14 -27.25
CA LYS A 31 45.00 -49.93 -27.03
C LYS A 31 43.95 -50.18 -25.93
N PRO A 32 43.69 -49.24 -25.00
CA PRO A 32 42.64 -49.40 -23.99
C PRO A 32 41.24 -49.54 -24.63
N GLY A 33 40.43 -50.45 -24.10
CA GLY A 33 39.11 -50.79 -24.63
C GLY A 33 38.07 -49.69 -24.38
N LEU A 34 37.60 -49.04 -25.44
CA LEU A 34 36.69 -47.89 -25.36
C LEU A 34 35.29 -48.22 -24.81
N LYS A 35 34.80 -49.46 -25.02
CA LYS A 35 33.41 -49.88 -24.73
C LYS A 35 32.95 -49.53 -23.30
N ARG A 36 33.80 -49.79 -22.28
CA ARG A 36 33.45 -49.54 -20.87
C ARG A 36 33.42 -48.05 -20.53
N LEU A 37 34.35 -47.26 -21.09
CA LEU A 37 34.34 -45.81 -20.95
C LEU A 37 33.06 -45.21 -21.55
N VAL A 38 32.73 -45.60 -22.80
CA VAL A 38 31.53 -45.15 -23.50
C VAL A 38 30.26 -45.50 -22.72
N LEU A 39 30.16 -46.71 -22.17
CA LEU A 39 29.01 -47.10 -21.34
C LEU A 39 28.89 -46.22 -20.08
N THR A 40 29.97 -46.03 -19.32
CA THR A 40 29.94 -45.18 -18.11
C THR A 40 29.65 -43.71 -18.43
N LEU A 41 30.13 -43.21 -19.58
CA LEU A 41 29.95 -41.83 -20.00
C LEU A 41 28.56 -41.60 -20.59
N SER A 42 27.97 -42.62 -21.23
CA SER A 42 26.56 -42.62 -21.66
C SER A 42 25.60 -42.56 -20.48
N VAL A 43 25.84 -43.33 -19.41
CA VAL A 43 25.03 -43.26 -18.18
C VAL A 43 25.15 -41.88 -17.51
N LEU A 44 26.37 -41.32 -17.42
CA LEU A 44 26.57 -39.95 -16.93
C LEU A 44 25.85 -38.92 -17.80
N PHE A 45 25.93 -39.05 -19.13
CA PHE A 45 25.26 -38.15 -20.08
C PHE A 45 23.73 -38.20 -19.94
N SER A 46 23.14 -39.41 -19.81
CA SER A 46 21.71 -39.58 -19.54
C SER A 46 21.29 -38.94 -18.22
N PHE A 47 22.11 -39.07 -17.16
CA PHE A 47 21.84 -38.42 -15.87
C PHE A 47 21.89 -36.89 -15.97
N VAL A 48 22.88 -36.35 -16.69
CA VAL A 48 23.00 -34.91 -16.96
C VAL A 48 21.85 -34.38 -17.83
N LEU A 49 21.32 -35.18 -18.77
CA LEU A 49 20.12 -34.83 -19.55
C LEU A 49 18.83 -34.88 -18.73
N GLY A 50 18.76 -35.72 -17.70
CA GLY A 50 17.61 -35.79 -16.79
C GLY A 50 17.48 -34.55 -15.89
N PHE A 51 18.59 -33.93 -15.50
CA PHE A 51 18.59 -32.75 -14.61
C PHE A 51 17.76 -31.55 -15.13
N PRO A 52 17.91 -31.04 -16.38
CA PRO A 52 17.09 -29.95 -16.88
C PRO A 52 15.61 -30.32 -17.05
N ILE A 53 15.30 -31.59 -17.32
CA ILE A 53 13.90 -32.08 -17.38
C ILE A 53 13.28 -32.04 -15.98
N LEU A 54 13.99 -32.56 -14.97
CA LEU A 54 13.57 -32.49 -13.57
C LEU A 54 13.39 -31.01 -13.14
N TRP A 55 14.36 -30.15 -13.43
CA TRP A 55 14.30 -28.73 -13.11
C TRP A 55 13.09 -28.04 -13.75
N LYS A 56 12.77 -28.36 -15.01
CA LYS A 56 11.59 -27.82 -15.70
C LYS A 56 10.27 -28.38 -15.15
N SER A 57 10.26 -29.63 -14.68
CA SER A 57 9.07 -30.25 -14.05
C SER A 57 8.75 -29.72 -12.64
N VAL A 58 9.73 -29.07 -11.98
CA VAL A 58 9.59 -28.44 -10.65
C VAL A 58 9.45 -26.90 -10.76
N GLU A 59 9.38 -26.37 -11.99
CA GLU A 59 9.13 -24.95 -12.23
C GLU A 59 7.64 -24.63 -12.10
N ILE A 60 7.27 -23.90 -11.05
CA ILE A 60 5.90 -23.45 -10.80
C ILE A 60 5.49 -22.46 -11.91
N TYR A 61 4.39 -22.76 -12.60
CA TYR A 61 3.81 -21.87 -13.60
C TYR A 61 3.40 -20.51 -13.01
N ARG A 62 3.55 -19.45 -13.80
CA ARG A 62 3.03 -18.11 -13.50
C ARG A 62 2.42 -17.50 -14.76
N ALA A 63 1.31 -16.81 -14.57
CA ALA A 63 0.89 -15.75 -15.46
C ALA A 63 2.00 -14.68 -15.54
N PRO A 64 2.41 -14.23 -16.75
CA PRO A 64 3.34 -13.12 -16.90
C PRO A 64 2.66 -11.80 -16.50
N LEU A 65 3.28 -11.03 -15.62
CA LEU A 65 2.79 -9.70 -15.25
C LEU A 65 3.53 -8.59 -16.01
N PRO A 66 2.84 -7.52 -16.43
CA PRO A 66 3.42 -6.41 -17.21
C PRO A 66 4.17 -5.41 -16.31
N PHE A 67 5.24 -5.87 -15.63
CA PHE A 67 5.98 -5.05 -14.65
C PHE A 67 6.39 -3.67 -15.19
N ARG A 68 6.82 -3.60 -16.46
CA ARG A 68 7.27 -2.35 -17.09
C ARG A 68 6.15 -1.32 -17.29
N GLU A 69 4.90 -1.78 -17.41
CA GLU A 69 3.73 -0.91 -17.53
C GLU A 69 3.33 -0.40 -16.16
N VAL A 70 3.35 -1.26 -15.12
CA VAL A 70 3.18 -0.88 -13.71
C VAL A 70 4.19 0.18 -13.29
N ASP A 71 5.49 -0.08 -13.52
CA ASP A 71 6.58 0.85 -13.18
C ASP A 71 6.47 2.17 -13.97
N SER A 72 5.88 2.15 -15.17
CA SER A 72 5.62 3.36 -15.97
C SER A 72 4.42 4.16 -15.48
N LEU A 73 3.36 3.50 -14.99
CA LEU A 73 2.18 4.15 -14.43
C LEU A 73 2.52 4.92 -13.15
N SER A 74 3.28 4.32 -12.23
CA SER A 74 3.77 5.03 -11.05
C SER A 74 4.66 6.21 -11.44
N ALA A 75 5.62 6.00 -12.35
CA ALA A 75 6.50 7.08 -12.81
C ALA A 75 5.75 8.24 -13.50
N GLN A 76 4.65 7.96 -14.21
CA GLN A 76 3.79 9.00 -14.81
C GLN A 76 3.04 9.81 -13.75
N LEU A 77 2.47 9.15 -12.74
CA LEU A 77 1.74 9.82 -11.65
C LEU A 77 2.67 10.58 -10.70
N ASP A 78 3.87 10.05 -10.44
CA ASP A 78 4.91 10.71 -9.63
C ASP A 78 5.50 11.95 -10.32
N SER A 79 5.61 11.94 -11.65
CA SER A 79 6.21 13.04 -12.43
C SER A 79 5.21 14.05 -12.99
N SER A 80 3.94 13.69 -13.10
CA SER A 80 2.86 14.58 -13.55
C SER A 80 1.56 14.32 -12.78
N SER A 81 1.16 15.30 -11.95
CA SER A 81 -0.14 15.29 -11.29
C SER A 81 -1.27 15.30 -12.32
N LEU A 82 -2.28 14.44 -12.14
CA LEU A 82 -3.39 14.26 -13.06
C LEU A 82 -4.07 15.59 -13.45
N LEU A 83 -3.85 16.04 -14.69
CA LEU A 83 -4.34 17.32 -15.18
C LEU A 83 -5.78 17.21 -15.69
N PHE A 84 -6.67 18.00 -15.09
CA PHE A 84 -8.03 18.22 -15.57
C PHE A 84 -8.12 19.60 -16.25
N PRO A 85 -8.51 19.70 -17.54
CA PRO A 85 -8.77 20.99 -18.16
C PRO A 85 -10.03 21.60 -17.54
N CYS A 86 -9.94 22.87 -17.17
CA CYS A 86 -11.05 23.62 -16.55
C CYS A 86 -11.20 24.96 -17.25
N HIS A 87 -12.38 25.23 -17.81
CA HIS A 87 -12.66 26.47 -18.52
C HIS A 87 -13.38 27.44 -17.58
N PHE A 88 -12.85 28.64 -17.40
CA PHE A 88 -13.42 29.69 -16.57
C PHE A 88 -13.92 30.84 -17.44
N GLN A 89 -15.10 31.36 -17.13
CA GLN A 89 -15.74 32.48 -17.81
C GLN A 89 -16.18 33.52 -16.80
N VAL A 90 -15.76 34.77 -16.97
CA VAL A 90 -16.23 35.90 -16.15
C VAL A 90 -16.99 36.87 -17.04
N ILE A 91 -18.23 37.18 -16.65
CA ILE A 91 -19.17 38.03 -17.39
C ILE A 91 -19.46 39.27 -16.55
N PHE A 92 -19.05 40.45 -17.03
CA PHE A 92 -19.27 41.73 -16.37
C PHE A 92 -20.47 42.44 -16.99
N VAL A 93 -21.49 42.77 -16.20
CA VAL A 93 -22.74 43.41 -16.63
C VAL A 93 -22.87 44.78 -15.93
N GLY A 94 -23.19 45.82 -16.69
CA GLY A 94 -23.33 47.19 -16.16
C GLY A 94 -22.01 47.97 -15.96
N PHE A 95 -20.89 47.44 -16.46
CA PHE A 95 -19.59 48.11 -16.40
C PHE A 95 -19.38 49.04 -17.60
N ASN A 96 -19.37 50.36 -17.35
CA ASN A 96 -19.29 51.39 -18.39
C ASN A 96 -17.87 51.52 -18.97
N SER A 97 -17.58 50.84 -20.09
CA SER A 97 -16.27 50.82 -20.75
C SER A 97 -15.89 52.15 -21.44
N LYS A 98 -15.58 53.19 -20.65
CA LYS A 98 -15.27 54.55 -21.15
C LYS A 98 -13.85 54.73 -21.74
N THR A 99 -13.05 53.67 -21.83
CA THR A 99 -11.71 53.71 -22.46
C THR A 99 -11.40 52.45 -23.28
N SER A 100 -11.09 52.68 -24.57
CA SER A 100 -10.26 51.82 -25.46
C SER A 100 -10.55 50.31 -25.58
N ILE A 101 -11.83 49.89 -25.55
CA ILE A 101 -12.53 48.90 -26.42
C ILE A 101 -11.96 47.46 -26.60
N SER A 102 -10.67 47.20 -26.47
CA SER A 102 -10.06 45.86 -26.57
C SER A 102 -8.88 45.63 -25.61
N SER A 103 -8.26 46.68 -25.06
CA SER A 103 -7.22 46.50 -24.04
C SER A 103 -7.82 46.00 -22.73
N SER A 104 -8.91 46.63 -22.27
CA SER A 104 -9.55 46.35 -20.98
C SER A 104 -9.94 44.89 -20.77
N THR A 105 -10.46 44.19 -21.79
CA THR A 105 -10.80 42.76 -21.68
C THR A 105 -9.57 41.87 -21.50
N ALA A 106 -8.43 42.21 -22.12
CA ALA A 106 -7.17 41.50 -21.95
C ALA A 106 -6.49 41.86 -20.61
N ASP A 107 -6.58 43.12 -20.19
CA ASP A 107 -6.08 43.60 -18.90
C ASP A 107 -6.86 42.96 -17.73
N LEU A 108 -8.19 42.83 -17.84
CA LEU A 108 -9.04 42.09 -16.90
C LEU A 108 -8.71 40.60 -16.89
N GLN A 109 -8.57 39.96 -18.05
CA GLN A 109 -8.17 38.54 -18.15
C GLN A 109 -6.82 38.29 -17.47
N SER A 110 -5.82 39.14 -17.74
CA SER A 110 -4.50 39.11 -17.11
C SER A 110 -4.59 39.30 -15.58
N SER A 111 -5.45 40.22 -15.13
CA SER A 111 -5.68 40.48 -13.70
C SER A 111 -6.33 39.28 -12.98
N ILE A 112 -7.31 38.63 -13.61
CA ILE A 112 -7.96 37.40 -13.11
C ILE A 112 -6.94 36.26 -13.01
N LEU A 113 -6.18 36.00 -14.09
CA LEU A 113 -5.11 35.00 -14.11
C LEU A 113 -4.08 35.22 -12.98
N ASN A 114 -3.69 36.48 -12.74
CA ASN A 114 -2.75 36.85 -11.69
C ASN A 114 -3.33 36.63 -10.27
N GLN A 115 -4.60 36.95 -10.01
CA GLN A 115 -5.23 36.64 -8.73
C GLN A 115 -5.41 35.12 -8.53
N MET A 116 -5.83 34.40 -9.57
CA MET A 116 -5.94 32.93 -9.54
C MET A 116 -4.60 32.26 -9.20
N ALA A 117 -3.50 32.73 -9.80
CA ALA A 117 -2.16 32.24 -9.52
C ALA A 117 -1.71 32.46 -8.06
N LYS A 118 -2.14 33.54 -7.39
CA LYS A 118 -1.86 33.78 -5.96
C LYS A 118 -2.70 32.92 -5.02
N LEU A 119 -3.93 32.57 -5.43
CA LEU A 119 -4.86 31.78 -4.61
C LEU A 119 -4.64 30.27 -4.77
N THR A 120 -3.95 29.84 -5.84
CA THR A 120 -3.57 28.46 -6.11
C THR A 120 -2.42 28.05 -5.17
N PRO A 121 -2.48 26.89 -4.48
CA PRO A 121 -1.39 26.43 -3.63
C PRO A 121 -0.12 26.14 -4.44
N GLN A 122 1.06 26.42 -3.88
CA GLN A 122 2.35 26.20 -4.56
C GLN A 122 2.70 24.72 -4.74
N THR A 123 2.11 23.84 -3.93
CA THR A 123 2.16 22.38 -4.15
C THR A 123 0.95 21.95 -4.99
N PRO A 124 1.15 21.25 -6.14
CA PRO A 124 0.04 20.77 -6.94
C PRO A 124 -0.75 19.71 -6.17
N GLN A 125 -2.00 19.99 -5.86
CA GLN A 125 -2.88 19.07 -5.13
C GLN A 125 -3.62 18.16 -6.11
N CYS A 126 -3.60 16.85 -5.84
CA CYS A 126 -4.28 15.82 -6.64
C CYS A 126 -5.76 16.18 -6.81
N GLY A 127 -6.29 16.18 -8.04
CA GLY A 127 -7.70 16.51 -8.33
C GLY A 127 -7.98 17.99 -8.63
N THR A 128 -6.99 18.88 -8.50
CA THR A 128 -7.14 20.30 -8.87
C THR A 128 -6.85 20.55 -10.36
N CYS A 129 -7.42 21.62 -10.92
CA CYS A 129 -7.18 22.05 -12.31
C CYS A 129 -5.72 22.47 -12.60
N SER A 130 -4.87 22.56 -11.56
CA SER A 130 -3.46 22.96 -11.66
C SER A 130 -3.30 24.27 -12.45
N THR A 131 -2.26 24.40 -13.29
CA THR A 131 -2.08 25.52 -14.22
C THR A 131 -2.84 25.39 -15.55
N ASN A 132 -3.60 24.30 -15.74
CA ASN A 132 -4.30 23.99 -17.00
C ASN A 132 -5.73 24.55 -17.02
N TYR A 133 -5.87 25.83 -16.65
CA TYR A 133 -7.12 26.58 -16.77
C TYR A 133 -7.08 27.53 -17.97
N THR A 134 -8.20 27.62 -18.69
CA THR A 134 -8.44 28.68 -19.67
C THR A 134 -9.35 29.73 -19.01
N VAL A 135 -9.04 31.02 -19.18
CA VAL A 135 -9.88 32.11 -18.66
C VAL A 135 -10.39 32.93 -19.83
N SER A 136 -11.70 33.06 -19.93
CA SER A 136 -12.39 33.94 -20.87
C SER A 136 -13.10 35.06 -20.12
N VAL A 137 -13.09 36.27 -20.69
CA VAL A 137 -13.74 37.44 -20.11
C VAL A 137 -14.71 38.02 -21.13
N VAL A 138 -15.92 38.31 -20.68
CA VAL A 138 -16.98 38.99 -21.43
C VAL A 138 -17.39 40.24 -20.64
N VAL A 139 -17.56 41.37 -21.33
CA VAL A 139 -18.17 42.58 -20.79
C VAL A 139 -19.41 42.88 -21.63
N ASP A 140 -20.58 42.91 -21.00
CA ASP A 140 -21.88 43.14 -21.65
C ASP A 140 -22.40 44.55 -21.32
N SER A 141 -22.95 45.21 -22.33
CA SER A 141 -23.48 46.58 -22.30
C SER A 141 -24.87 46.64 -22.93
N ASP A 142 -25.71 45.64 -22.63
CA ASP A 142 -27.11 45.40 -23.06
C ASP A 142 -27.36 45.24 -24.56
N SER A 143 -26.44 45.73 -25.39
CA SER A 143 -26.56 45.90 -26.85
C SER A 143 -25.35 45.37 -27.61
N HIS A 144 -24.18 45.35 -26.95
CA HIS A 144 -22.92 44.86 -27.48
C HIS A 144 -22.14 44.18 -26.35
N CYS A 145 -21.46 43.07 -26.69
CA CYS A 145 -20.45 42.46 -25.83
C CYS A 145 -19.05 42.76 -26.37
N LEU A 146 -18.09 42.90 -25.46
CA LEU A 146 -16.67 42.71 -25.74
C LEU A 146 -16.25 41.37 -25.13
N GLN A 147 -15.51 40.55 -25.87
CA GLN A 147 -14.96 39.27 -25.38
C GLN A 147 -13.46 39.22 -25.64
N SER A 148 -12.68 38.75 -24.67
CA SER A 148 -11.23 38.64 -24.83
C SER A 148 -10.87 37.63 -25.93
N GLN A 149 -9.93 37.98 -26.79
CA GLN A 149 -9.66 37.31 -28.05
C GLN A 149 -8.56 36.25 -27.91
N ASN A 150 -8.95 35.01 -27.61
CA ASN A 150 -8.17 33.81 -27.93
C ASN A 150 -9.08 32.58 -28.05
N ASP A 151 -8.91 31.84 -29.16
CA ASP A 151 -9.71 30.71 -29.61
C ASP A 151 -11.24 30.93 -29.71
N LYS A 152 -11.96 29.94 -30.24
CA LYS A 152 -13.43 29.97 -30.31
C LYS A 152 -13.99 29.84 -28.89
N PRO A 153 -14.95 30.69 -28.47
CA PRO A 153 -15.44 30.68 -27.10
C PRO A 153 -16.13 29.35 -26.76
N SER A 154 -15.65 28.68 -25.71
CA SER A 154 -16.18 27.43 -25.16
C SER A 154 -17.68 27.50 -24.83
N CYS A 155 -18.14 28.69 -24.46
CA CYS A 155 -19.53 29.02 -24.20
C CYS A 155 -19.84 30.41 -24.81
N PRO A 156 -20.55 30.48 -25.94
CA PRO A 156 -20.86 31.74 -26.60
C PRO A 156 -21.98 32.50 -25.87
N TRP A 157 -21.60 33.50 -25.07
CA TRP A 157 -22.53 34.39 -24.39
C TRP A 157 -23.38 35.19 -25.40
N LYS A 158 -24.65 35.40 -25.09
CA LYS A 158 -25.58 36.22 -25.88
C LYS A 158 -25.73 37.59 -25.23
N CYS A 159 -25.40 38.65 -25.96
CA CYS A 159 -25.44 40.02 -25.42
C CYS A 159 -26.86 40.44 -25.02
N GLY A 160 -26.98 41.07 -23.85
CA GLY A 160 -28.27 41.49 -23.28
C GLY A 160 -29.20 40.32 -22.91
N ALA A 161 -28.69 39.09 -22.78
CA ALA A 161 -29.48 37.93 -22.38
C ALA A 161 -29.92 37.95 -20.91
N ILE A 162 -29.20 38.68 -20.05
CA ILE A 162 -29.57 38.97 -18.67
C ILE A 162 -29.28 40.45 -18.40
N ARG A 163 -30.21 41.14 -17.75
CA ARG A 163 -30.16 42.55 -17.37
C ARG A 163 -30.00 42.68 -15.86
N ALA A 164 -29.54 43.84 -15.39
CA ALA A 164 -29.42 44.12 -13.95
C ALA A 164 -30.76 44.08 -13.17
N VAL A 165 -31.91 44.10 -13.86
CA VAL A 165 -33.26 43.97 -13.27
C VAL A 165 -33.65 42.51 -13.05
N ASP A 166 -33.06 41.56 -13.79
CA ASP A 166 -33.42 40.15 -13.68
C ASP A 166 -32.87 39.52 -12.37
N PHE A 167 -32.00 40.26 -11.67
CA PHE A 167 -31.48 39.95 -10.33
C PHE A 167 -32.38 40.47 -9.18
N ASP A 168 -33.56 41.01 -9.47
CA ASP A 168 -34.62 41.30 -8.48
C ASP A 168 -35.46 40.04 -8.11
N LEU A 169 -35.10 38.87 -8.64
CA LEU A 169 -35.70 37.56 -8.34
C LEU A 169 -35.12 36.94 -7.04
N SER A 170 -35.69 35.81 -6.58
CA SER A 170 -35.06 35.02 -5.51
C SER A 170 -33.80 34.32 -6.03
N ASP A 171 -32.91 33.89 -5.13
CA ASP A 171 -31.65 33.27 -5.51
C ASP A 171 -31.84 31.99 -6.36
N GLU A 172 -32.91 31.24 -6.10
CA GLU A 172 -33.28 30.06 -6.89
C GLU A 172 -33.76 30.45 -8.30
N GLY A 173 -34.55 31.52 -8.42
CA GLY A 173 -34.99 32.03 -9.73
C GLY A 173 -33.84 32.59 -10.57
N ILE A 174 -32.78 33.09 -9.92
CA ILE A 174 -31.54 33.53 -10.58
C ILE A 174 -30.71 32.30 -11.03
N ASP A 175 -30.63 31.24 -10.22
CA ASP A 175 -29.96 29.97 -10.58
C ASP A 175 -30.63 29.30 -11.80
N ASP A 176 -31.97 29.20 -11.79
CA ASP A 176 -32.75 28.64 -12.90
C ASP A 176 -32.62 29.49 -14.19
N LEU A 177 -32.64 30.83 -14.06
CA LEU A 177 -32.40 31.74 -15.18
C LEU A 177 -30.98 31.56 -15.76
N LEU A 178 -29.96 31.52 -14.90
CA LEU A 178 -28.58 31.35 -15.31
C LEU A 178 -28.33 29.98 -15.96
N ASP A 179 -28.94 28.89 -15.48
CA ASP A 179 -28.83 27.60 -16.16
C ASP A 179 -29.56 27.60 -17.52
N SER A 180 -30.71 28.29 -17.65
CA SER A 180 -31.37 28.45 -18.96
C SER A 180 -30.51 29.17 -20.01
N VAL A 181 -29.61 30.07 -19.58
CA VAL A 181 -28.70 30.84 -20.44
C VAL A 181 -27.36 30.12 -20.66
N LEU A 182 -26.81 29.46 -19.63
CA LEU A 182 -25.44 28.90 -19.61
C LEU A 182 -25.39 27.37 -19.68
N GLY A 183 -26.40 26.64 -19.21
CA GLY A 183 -26.44 25.17 -19.16
C GLY A 183 -26.37 24.51 -20.55
N GLY A 184 -26.79 25.24 -21.59
CA GLY A 184 -26.60 24.87 -22.99
C GLY A 184 -25.13 24.75 -23.44
N CYS A 185 -24.17 25.27 -22.67
CA CYS A 185 -22.74 25.19 -22.94
C CYS A 185 -22.13 23.83 -22.54
N SER A 186 -22.69 22.75 -23.07
CA SER A 186 -22.24 21.38 -22.85
C SER A 186 -21.33 20.86 -23.97
N ALA A 187 -20.18 20.31 -23.59
CA ALA A 187 -19.20 19.60 -24.42
C ALA A 187 -18.60 20.37 -25.62
N ILE A 188 -17.45 21.02 -25.37
CA ILE A 188 -16.53 21.43 -26.45
C ILE A 188 -15.95 20.19 -27.13
N ALA A 189 -15.64 20.27 -28.42
CA ALA A 189 -14.87 19.24 -29.14
C ALA A 189 -13.44 18.99 -28.57
N SER A 190 -12.95 19.85 -27.67
CA SER A 190 -11.70 19.69 -26.91
C SER A 190 -11.87 19.11 -25.49
N GLY A 191 -13.12 18.93 -25.03
CA GLY A 191 -13.41 18.47 -23.68
C GLY A 191 -13.26 19.52 -22.56
N GLY A 192 -13.63 19.12 -21.34
CA GLY A 192 -13.74 19.96 -20.15
C GLY A 192 -15.13 20.57 -19.90
N LYS A 193 -15.43 20.88 -18.63
CA LYS A 193 -16.63 21.64 -18.22
C LYS A 193 -16.29 23.15 -18.17
N VAL A 194 -17.31 24.00 -18.33
CA VAL A 194 -17.20 25.46 -18.16
C VAL A 194 -17.78 25.86 -16.80
N TYR A 195 -17.08 26.76 -16.10
CA TYR A 195 -17.53 27.42 -14.87
C TYR A 195 -17.68 28.92 -15.12
N SER A 196 -18.80 29.51 -14.69
CA SER A 196 -19.12 30.92 -14.99
C SER A 196 -19.33 31.76 -13.73
N VAL A 197 -18.75 32.96 -13.68
CA VAL A 197 -19.07 33.98 -12.65
C VAL A 197 -19.64 35.22 -13.35
N VAL A 198 -20.87 35.59 -13.00
CA VAL A 198 -21.53 36.81 -13.49
C VAL A 198 -21.40 37.92 -12.43
N VAL A 199 -20.85 39.08 -12.81
CA VAL A 199 -20.70 40.24 -11.94
C VAL A 199 -21.62 41.35 -12.44
N VAL A 200 -22.53 41.82 -11.59
CA VAL A 200 -23.57 42.80 -11.93
C VAL A 200 -23.37 44.05 -11.07
N ASN A 201 -22.97 45.15 -11.69
CA ASN A 201 -22.76 46.42 -10.98
C ASN A 201 -24.09 47.17 -10.80
N ARG A 202 -24.51 47.39 -9.55
CA ARG A 202 -25.77 48.05 -9.16
C ARG A 202 -25.56 48.87 -7.88
N ASP A 203 -26.39 49.89 -7.60
CA ASP A 203 -26.24 50.73 -6.40
C ASP A 203 -26.79 50.08 -5.11
N GLU A 204 -26.42 48.83 -4.86
CA GLU A 204 -26.91 47.98 -3.76
C GLU A 204 -25.75 47.35 -2.96
N GLU A 205 -26.05 46.73 -1.82
CA GLU A 205 -25.04 46.02 -1.01
C GLU A 205 -24.45 44.82 -1.76
N VAL A 206 -23.15 44.58 -1.56
CA VAL A 206 -22.41 43.58 -2.33
C VAL A 206 -22.66 42.18 -1.81
N ARG A 207 -23.44 41.40 -2.54
CA ARG A 207 -23.75 40.00 -2.22
C ARG A 207 -23.18 39.07 -3.29
N ALA A 208 -22.65 37.92 -2.85
CA ALA A 208 -22.14 36.87 -3.72
C ALA A 208 -22.88 35.56 -3.41
N VAL A 209 -23.29 34.85 -4.46
CA VAL A 209 -24.05 33.59 -4.37
C VAL A 209 -23.43 32.55 -5.32
N VAL A 210 -23.24 31.34 -4.82
CA VAL A 210 -22.78 30.18 -5.59
C VAL A 210 -23.98 29.27 -5.86
N GLY A 211 -24.20 28.96 -7.14
CA GLY A 211 -25.37 28.23 -7.59
C GLY A 211 -25.34 26.72 -7.32
N LYS A 212 -26.47 26.07 -7.66
CA LYS A 212 -26.62 24.60 -7.73
C LYS A 212 -25.90 24.04 -8.97
N HIS A 213 -25.81 24.86 -10.03
CA HIS A 213 -25.21 24.55 -11.32
C HIS A 213 -23.76 25.07 -11.40
N ARG A 214 -23.10 25.01 -12.57
CA ARG A 214 -21.68 25.41 -12.74
C ARG A 214 -21.49 26.94 -12.82
N HIS A 215 -22.30 27.71 -12.13
CA HIS A 215 -22.28 29.17 -12.17
C HIS A 215 -22.42 29.79 -10.77
N ALA A 216 -21.99 31.04 -10.66
CA ALA A 216 -22.14 31.88 -9.47
C ALA A 216 -22.35 33.33 -9.92
N TRP A 217 -22.90 34.17 -9.04
CA TRP A 217 -23.07 35.60 -9.31
C TRP A 217 -22.65 36.48 -8.14
N VAL A 218 -22.24 37.70 -8.48
CA VAL A 218 -21.91 38.77 -7.55
C VAL A 218 -22.68 40.00 -7.99
N TYR A 219 -23.55 40.55 -7.13
CA TYR A 219 -24.34 41.73 -7.43
C TYR A 219 -24.19 42.81 -6.35
N GLY A 220 -24.45 44.06 -6.73
CA GLY A 220 -24.27 45.25 -5.88
C GLY A 220 -23.15 46.16 -6.38
N ARG A 221 -22.71 47.11 -5.54
CA ARG A 221 -21.75 48.15 -5.95
C ARG A 221 -20.31 47.64 -5.84
N VAL A 222 -19.76 47.12 -6.94
CA VAL A 222 -18.45 46.45 -6.96
C VAL A 222 -17.50 47.11 -7.97
N THR A 223 -16.27 47.45 -7.55
CA THR A 223 -15.23 47.91 -8.49
C THR A 223 -14.65 46.74 -9.29
N GLU A 224 -14.08 47.01 -10.46
CA GLU A 224 -13.44 45.98 -11.30
C GLU A 224 -12.39 45.15 -10.54
N ALA A 225 -11.61 45.79 -9.65
CA ALA A 225 -10.59 45.10 -8.86
C ALA A 225 -11.18 44.14 -7.80
N GLU A 226 -12.26 44.55 -7.12
CA GLU A 226 -12.97 43.72 -6.13
C GLU A 226 -13.72 42.58 -6.82
N ALA A 227 -14.33 42.84 -7.97
CA ALA A 227 -14.99 41.86 -8.82
C ALA A 227 -14.00 40.78 -9.30
N VAL A 228 -12.83 41.19 -9.79
CA VAL A 228 -11.74 40.29 -10.19
C VAL A 228 -11.23 39.45 -9.00
N SER A 229 -11.13 40.03 -7.80
CA SER A 229 -10.76 39.29 -6.58
C SER A 229 -11.81 38.23 -6.21
N LYS A 230 -13.09 38.62 -6.11
CA LYS A 230 -14.20 37.72 -5.78
C LYS A 230 -14.35 36.60 -6.81
N ALA A 231 -14.29 36.91 -8.11
CA ALA A 231 -14.42 35.91 -9.17
C ALA A 231 -13.27 34.89 -9.14
N ALA A 232 -12.02 35.35 -8.98
CA ALA A 232 -10.87 34.46 -8.83
C ALA A 232 -10.95 33.58 -7.57
N GLU A 233 -11.47 34.10 -6.46
CA GLU A 233 -11.64 33.35 -5.22
C GLU A 233 -12.78 32.33 -5.28
N ILE A 234 -13.95 32.69 -5.84
CA ILE A 234 -15.05 31.74 -6.07
C ILE A 234 -14.57 30.58 -6.96
N PHE A 235 -13.86 30.88 -8.05
CA PHE A 235 -13.32 29.81 -8.90
C PHE A 235 -12.28 28.95 -8.16
N VAL A 236 -11.20 29.54 -7.66
CA VAL A 236 -10.08 28.76 -7.10
C VAL A 236 -10.45 28.10 -5.77
N LYS A 237 -11.17 28.76 -4.86
CA LYS A 237 -11.49 28.19 -3.54
C LYS A 237 -12.76 27.35 -3.54
N VAL A 238 -13.80 27.73 -4.29
CA VAL A 238 -15.08 27.00 -4.31
C VAL A 238 -15.11 25.97 -5.45
N PHE A 239 -15.14 26.39 -6.72
CA PHE A 239 -15.32 25.46 -7.85
C PHE A 239 -14.15 24.49 -8.10
N VAL A 240 -12.91 24.88 -7.81
CA VAL A 240 -11.74 24.00 -7.95
C VAL A 240 -11.51 23.14 -6.71
N ASN A 241 -11.58 23.73 -5.51
CA ASN A 241 -11.13 23.13 -4.24
C ASN A 241 -12.26 22.75 -3.25
N GLY A 242 -13.54 22.89 -3.62
CA GLY A 242 -14.68 22.42 -2.81
C GLY A 242 -14.98 23.26 -1.56
N GLY A 243 -14.47 24.50 -1.47
CA GLY A 243 -14.64 25.36 -0.29
C GLY A 243 -13.87 24.90 0.95
N ARG A 244 -12.92 23.97 0.79
CA ARG A 244 -12.15 23.35 1.89
C ARG A 244 -11.18 24.33 2.56
N GLU A 245 -11.23 24.35 3.89
CA GLU A 245 -10.29 25.06 4.77
C GLU A 245 -9.33 24.10 5.48
N GLN A 246 -8.19 24.63 5.90
CA GLN A 246 -7.15 23.89 6.64
C GLN A 246 -7.63 23.61 8.08
N GLY A 247 -8.33 22.49 8.27
CA GLY A 247 -8.90 22.09 9.57
C GLY A 247 -10.09 21.14 9.44
N LEU A 248 -10.78 21.13 8.29
CA LEU A 248 -11.71 20.06 7.92
C LEU A 248 -10.95 18.72 7.79
N ILE A 249 -11.70 17.61 7.86
CA ILE A 249 -11.16 16.23 7.82
C ILE A 249 -10.15 16.13 6.67
N HIS A 250 -8.91 15.71 6.99
CA HIS A 250 -7.82 15.68 6.02
C HIS A 250 -8.21 14.83 4.82
N GLY A 251 -7.88 15.31 3.61
CA GLY A 251 -8.26 14.69 2.33
C GLY A 251 -7.69 13.30 2.04
N GLU A 252 -7.01 12.71 3.03
CA GLU A 252 -6.64 11.30 3.13
C GLU A 252 -7.87 10.41 3.40
N PHE A 253 -8.91 10.95 4.07
CA PHE A 253 -10.16 10.22 4.29
C PHE A 253 -11.03 10.25 3.03
N MET A 254 -11.04 9.11 2.33
CA MET A 254 -12.00 8.82 1.27
C MET A 254 -13.06 7.84 1.81
N PRO A 255 -14.35 8.20 1.88
CA PRO A 255 -15.39 7.33 2.43
C PRO A 255 -15.78 6.14 1.50
N VAL A 256 -15.01 5.87 0.44
CA VAL A 256 -15.29 4.85 -0.59
C VAL A 256 -14.41 3.61 -0.36
N GLY A 257 -15.00 2.42 -0.44
CA GLY A 257 -14.30 1.14 -0.33
C GLY A 257 -13.23 0.93 -1.41
N ALA A 258 -12.34 -0.04 -1.17
CA ALA A 258 -11.28 -0.41 -2.12
C ALA A 258 -11.86 -1.00 -3.44
N ASP A 259 -13.03 -1.61 -3.32
CA ASP A 259 -13.90 -2.15 -4.38
C ASP A 259 -14.79 -1.08 -5.05
N GLY A 260 -14.67 0.19 -4.65
CA GLY A 260 -15.51 1.29 -5.13
C GLY A 260 -16.92 1.36 -4.54
N ARG A 261 -17.23 0.60 -3.47
CA ARG A 261 -18.58 0.53 -2.89
C ARG A 261 -18.70 1.27 -1.57
N ILE A 262 -19.91 1.77 -1.31
CA ILE A 262 -20.34 2.29 0.00
C ILE A 262 -21.64 1.60 0.43
N VAL A 263 -21.70 1.14 1.67
CA VAL A 263 -22.93 0.69 2.34
C VAL A 263 -23.37 1.79 3.30
N LEU A 264 -24.53 2.40 3.05
CA LEU A 264 -25.16 3.37 3.95
C LEU A 264 -26.12 2.61 4.88
N SER A 265 -25.70 2.41 6.12
CA SER A 265 -26.46 1.69 7.15
C SER A 265 -27.23 2.71 8.00
N PHE A 266 -28.55 2.79 7.84
CA PHE A 266 -29.43 3.67 8.62
C PHE A 266 -30.05 2.92 9.80
N ASN A 267 -29.84 3.40 11.02
CA ASN A 267 -30.17 2.67 12.24
C ASN A 267 -31.00 3.54 13.19
N LEU A 268 -32.20 3.07 13.54
CA LEU A 268 -33.05 3.68 14.56
C LEU A 268 -32.86 2.91 15.88
N LEU A 269 -32.25 3.55 16.88
CA LEU A 269 -31.86 2.92 18.15
C LEU A 269 -32.80 3.35 19.27
N ASN A 270 -33.54 2.40 19.84
CA ASN A 270 -34.40 2.62 21.01
C ASN A 270 -33.70 2.12 22.29
N ALA A 271 -33.31 3.04 23.19
CA ALA A 271 -32.58 2.70 24.40
C ALA A 271 -33.36 1.75 25.34
N ASP A 272 -34.52 2.17 25.87
CA ASP A 272 -35.40 1.30 26.66
C ASP A 272 -36.83 1.23 26.03
N PRO A 273 -37.14 0.14 25.30
CA PRO A 273 -38.47 -0.17 24.76
C PRO A 273 -39.63 -0.16 25.78
N ARG A 274 -39.34 -0.16 27.09
CA ARG A 274 -40.37 -0.07 28.14
C ARG A 274 -40.92 1.34 28.28
N ASP A 275 -40.09 2.35 27.99
CA ASP A 275 -40.48 3.77 28.07
C ASP A 275 -41.24 4.17 26.80
N TRP A 276 -40.71 3.82 25.62
CA TRP A 276 -41.34 4.04 24.32
C TRP A 276 -40.71 3.16 23.23
N VAL A 277 -41.49 2.88 22.19
CA VAL A 277 -41.05 2.12 21.01
C VAL A 277 -41.30 2.95 19.76
N TYR A 278 -40.22 3.43 19.13
CA TYR A 278 -40.29 4.16 17.86
C TYR A 278 -39.92 3.30 16.65
N ASP A 279 -40.52 3.66 15.53
CA ASP A 279 -40.40 3.01 14.22
C ASP A 279 -40.42 4.08 13.10
N TRP A 280 -40.00 3.75 11.88
CA TRP A 280 -39.90 4.71 10.77
C TRP A 280 -40.31 4.15 9.41
N ASP A 281 -41.01 4.96 8.61
CA ASP A 281 -41.33 4.65 7.21
C ASP A 281 -40.12 5.00 6.32
N PHE A 282 -39.08 4.17 6.39
CA PHE A 282 -37.82 4.39 5.68
C PHE A 282 -37.97 4.29 4.16
N GLN A 283 -38.90 3.48 3.65
CA GLN A 283 -39.08 3.28 2.20
C GLN A 283 -39.32 4.60 1.46
N ARG A 284 -40.15 5.50 2.01
CA ARG A 284 -40.37 6.82 1.38
C ARG A 284 -39.13 7.71 1.40
N VAL A 285 -38.25 7.54 2.39
CA VAL A 285 -37.00 8.29 2.45
C VAL A 285 -36.02 7.79 1.40
N ASP A 286 -35.93 6.47 1.22
CA ASP A 286 -35.12 5.86 0.16
C ASP A 286 -35.59 6.32 -1.24
N GLU A 287 -36.89 6.20 -1.52
CA GLU A 287 -37.49 6.58 -2.80
C GLU A 287 -37.45 8.09 -3.12
N ILE A 288 -37.64 8.97 -2.12
CA ILE A 288 -37.79 10.42 -2.34
C ILE A 288 -36.50 11.21 -2.09
N LEU A 289 -35.73 10.85 -1.06
CA LEU A 289 -34.58 11.65 -0.59
C LEU A 289 -33.23 11.01 -0.92
N LEU A 290 -33.09 9.68 -0.86
CA LEU A 290 -31.81 9.01 -1.09
C LEU A 290 -31.58 8.65 -2.56
N ALA A 291 -32.60 8.19 -3.29
CA ALA A 291 -32.45 7.81 -4.70
C ALA A 291 -31.83 8.92 -5.60
N PRO A 292 -32.22 10.21 -5.50
CA PRO A 292 -31.57 11.29 -6.28
C PRO A 292 -30.11 11.54 -5.89
N VAL A 293 -29.75 11.29 -4.63
CA VAL A 293 -28.37 11.41 -4.11
C VAL A 293 -27.50 10.25 -4.60
N ILE A 294 -28.06 9.04 -4.62
CA ILE A 294 -27.39 7.82 -5.11
C ILE A 294 -27.12 7.92 -6.62
N GLU A 295 -28.10 8.39 -7.40
CA GLU A 295 -27.91 8.64 -8.84
C GLU A 295 -26.80 9.68 -9.08
N ALA A 296 -26.84 10.80 -8.34
CA ALA A 296 -25.85 11.87 -8.44
C ALA A 296 -24.42 11.41 -8.09
N LEU A 297 -24.25 10.54 -7.09
CA LEU A 297 -22.94 10.01 -6.66
C LEU A 297 -22.48 8.75 -7.42
N GLY A 298 -23.31 8.16 -8.29
CA GLY A 298 -22.99 6.95 -9.06
C GLY A 298 -21.64 6.94 -9.80
N PRO A 299 -21.16 8.07 -10.38
CA PRO A 299 -19.81 8.15 -10.96
C PRO A 299 -18.68 8.04 -9.93
N VAL A 300 -18.92 8.49 -8.69
CA VAL A 300 -17.98 8.43 -7.57
C VAL A 300 -18.02 7.05 -6.94
N ALA A 301 -19.15 6.60 -6.40
CA ALA A 301 -19.26 5.33 -5.67
C ALA A 301 -20.47 4.50 -6.14
N ASN A 302 -20.38 3.18 -6.00
CA ASN A 302 -21.56 2.32 -6.06
C ASN A 302 -22.17 2.25 -4.66
N ILE A 303 -23.35 2.84 -4.46
CA ILE A 303 -23.95 3.03 -3.14
C ILE A 303 -25.12 2.07 -2.96
N THR A 304 -25.10 1.31 -1.86
CA THR A 304 -26.21 0.46 -1.42
C THR A 304 -26.73 0.94 -0.06
N VAL A 305 -28.04 0.99 0.10
CA VAL A 305 -28.70 1.42 1.34
C VAL A 305 -29.23 0.22 2.11
N GLU A 306 -29.00 0.22 3.42
CA GLU A 306 -29.52 -0.76 4.38
C GLU A 306 -30.20 0.02 5.52
N SER A 307 -31.34 -0.46 6.04
CA SER A 307 -32.03 0.19 7.16
C SER A 307 -32.52 -0.81 8.19
N GLN A 308 -32.37 -0.50 9.48
CA GLN A 308 -32.86 -1.33 10.58
C GLN A 308 -33.33 -0.52 11.79
N VAL A 309 -34.14 -1.16 12.64
CA VAL A 309 -34.63 -0.62 13.91
C VAL A 309 -34.20 -1.58 15.01
N LEU A 310 -33.43 -1.09 15.99
CA LEU A 310 -32.95 -1.86 17.12
C LEU A 310 -33.59 -1.39 18.44
N TYR A 311 -33.53 -2.29 19.42
CA TYR A 311 -34.22 -2.20 20.70
C TYR A 311 -33.27 -2.67 21.81
N HIS A 312 -33.37 -2.10 23.01
CA HIS A 312 -32.44 -2.36 24.13
C HIS A 312 -30.99 -1.92 23.85
N THR A 313 -30.84 -0.82 23.12
CA THR A 313 -29.54 -0.24 22.75
C THR A 313 -29.24 0.99 23.59
N GLU A 314 -28.91 0.80 24.87
CA GLU A 314 -28.49 1.89 25.77
C GLU A 314 -27.10 2.44 25.32
N LYS A 315 -26.79 3.69 25.70
CA LYS A 315 -25.48 4.31 25.43
C LYS A 315 -24.47 3.97 26.54
N SER A 316 -23.20 3.80 26.18
CA SER A 316 -22.11 3.55 27.13
C SER A 316 -21.60 4.79 27.87
N SER A 317 -21.91 6.00 27.39
CA SER A 317 -21.50 7.25 28.04
C SER A 317 -22.52 7.73 29.08
N LEU A 318 -22.02 8.22 30.22
CA LEU A 318 -22.83 8.84 31.27
C LEU A 318 -23.24 10.27 30.86
N SER A 319 -24.48 10.66 31.14
CA SER A 319 -24.97 12.03 30.97
C SER A 319 -25.24 12.72 32.30
N SER A 320 -24.82 13.97 32.42
CA SER A 320 -25.03 14.81 33.62
C SER A 320 -26.27 15.66 33.47
N TRP A 321 -27.09 15.75 34.52
CA TRP A 321 -28.18 16.73 34.60
C TRP A 321 -27.61 18.15 34.83
N ASP A 322 -28.12 19.16 34.12
CA ASP A 322 -27.85 20.59 34.40
C ASP A 322 -29.12 21.30 34.87
N ASP A 323 -29.13 21.67 36.16
CA ASP A 323 -30.21 22.39 36.84
C ASP A 323 -30.57 23.74 36.20
N LYS A 324 -29.70 24.33 35.35
CA LYS A 324 -29.99 25.60 34.67
C LYS A 324 -30.90 25.45 33.46
N TRP A 325 -30.87 24.29 32.81
CA TRP A 325 -31.61 24.03 31.59
C TRP A 325 -32.77 23.05 31.81
N GLU A 326 -32.76 22.31 32.93
CA GLU A 326 -33.67 21.19 33.24
C GLU A 326 -33.55 20.04 32.23
N ARG A 327 -32.30 19.66 31.88
CA ARG A 327 -31.98 18.67 30.83
C ARG A 327 -30.76 17.82 31.17
N TYR A 328 -30.68 16.64 30.52
CA TYR A 328 -29.48 15.82 30.51
C TYR A 328 -28.52 16.29 29.41
N ILE A 329 -27.26 16.45 29.76
CA ILE A 329 -26.19 16.92 28.88
C ILE A 329 -25.11 15.84 28.76
N PHE A 330 -24.60 15.65 27.54
CA PHE A 330 -23.35 14.95 27.26
C PHE A 330 -22.39 15.89 26.54
N SER A 331 -21.10 15.84 26.85
CA SER A 331 -20.10 16.76 26.31
C SER A 331 -19.35 16.17 25.12
N THR A 332 -18.63 17.02 24.38
CA THR A 332 -17.74 16.57 23.30
C THR A 332 -16.65 15.58 23.74
N LYS A 333 -16.33 15.49 25.03
CA LYS A 333 -15.37 14.53 25.60
C LYS A 333 -15.94 13.12 25.72
N ASP A 334 -17.27 13.01 25.77
CA ASP A 334 -18.00 11.76 26.02
C ASP A 334 -18.40 11.06 24.71
N LEU A 335 -18.25 11.75 23.57
CA LEU A 335 -18.55 11.24 22.22
C LEU A 335 -17.78 9.96 21.82
N PRO A 336 -16.48 9.79 22.15
CA PRO A 336 -15.76 8.54 21.88
C PRO A 336 -16.36 7.33 22.61
N PHE A 337 -17.07 7.58 23.72
CA PHE A 337 -17.72 6.57 24.55
C PHE A 337 -19.24 6.49 24.32
N PHE A 338 -19.79 7.25 23.37
CA PHE A 338 -21.22 7.23 23.06
C PHE A 338 -21.63 5.97 22.28
N VAL A 339 -20.77 5.51 21.36
CA VAL A 339 -21.00 4.30 20.54
C VAL A 339 -20.56 3.06 21.31
N ASN A 340 -21.52 2.23 21.73
CA ASN A 340 -21.19 0.94 22.35
C ASN A 340 -21.07 -0.16 21.28
N SER A 341 -19.87 -0.35 20.73
CA SER A 341 -19.60 -1.38 19.70
C SER A 341 -19.86 -2.82 20.15
N ASN A 342 -19.97 -3.06 21.46
CA ASN A 342 -20.10 -4.41 22.01
C ASN A 342 -21.57 -4.81 22.24
N GLU A 343 -22.43 -3.83 22.55
CA GLU A 343 -23.88 -4.03 22.76
C GLU A 343 -24.71 -3.65 21.53
N TRP A 344 -24.27 -2.68 20.73
CA TRP A 344 -24.94 -2.31 19.49
C TRP A 344 -24.56 -3.30 18.40
N HIS A 345 -25.28 -4.42 18.35
CA HIS A 345 -25.22 -5.39 17.26
C HIS A 345 -25.83 -4.79 15.99
N LEU A 346 -25.09 -3.89 15.34
CA LEU A 346 -25.43 -3.27 14.07
C LEU A 346 -25.20 -4.30 12.96
N ASP A 347 -26.21 -5.14 12.71
CA ASP A 347 -26.20 -6.08 11.59
C ASP A 347 -25.99 -5.31 10.27
N THR A 348 -25.15 -5.86 9.41
CA THR A 348 -24.83 -5.34 8.08
C THR A 348 -24.73 -6.51 7.11
N SER A 349 -25.12 -6.32 5.85
CA SER A 349 -25.24 -7.46 4.94
C SER A 349 -23.89 -8.08 4.57
N ILE A 350 -23.92 -9.32 4.08
CA ILE A 350 -22.75 -10.05 3.57
C ILE A 350 -22.05 -9.29 2.42
N ALA A 351 -22.74 -8.35 1.75
CA ALA A 351 -22.13 -7.48 0.75
C ALA A 351 -21.06 -6.54 1.35
N ALA A 352 -21.15 -6.21 2.64
CA ALA A 352 -20.16 -5.43 3.39
C ALA A 352 -18.91 -6.23 3.80
N GLY A 353 -18.59 -7.32 3.08
CA GLY A 353 -17.52 -8.29 3.39
C GLY A 353 -16.10 -7.73 3.28
N GLY A 354 -15.70 -6.90 4.25
CA GLY A 354 -14.32 -6.48 4.53
C GLY A 354 -13.65 -5.50 3.54
N ARG A 355 -14.14 -5.38 2.30
CA ARG A 355 -13.58 -4.48 1.25
C ARG A 355 -14.39 -3.21 1.01
N SER A 356 -15.72 -3.33 1.07
CA SER A 356 -16.66 -2.21 0.92
C SER A 356 -16.64 -1.31 2.16
N LYS A 357 -16.82 0.00 2.00
CA LYS A 357 -16.85 0.92 3.14
C LYS A 357 -18.26 1.07 3.70
N ILE A 358 -18.46 0.74 4.97
CA ILE A 358 -19.71 1.00 5.70
C ILE A 358 -19.67 2.41 6.31
N LEU A 359 -20.79 3.12 6.24
CA LEU A 359 -21.09 4.34 6.99
C LEU A 359 -22.42 4.15 7.74
N HIS A 360 -22.39 4.29 9.06
CA HIS A 360 -23.56 4.18 9.92
C HIS A 360 -24.18 5.57 10.17
N PHE A 361 -25.45 5.73 9.82
CA PHE A 361 -26.26 6.90 10.13
C PHE A 361 -27.29 6.53 11.19
N VAL A 362 -27.17 7.11 12.39
CA VAL A 362 -27.78 6.59 13.60
C VAL A 362 -28.68 7.63 14.26
N VAL A 363 -29.96 7.30 14.39
CA VAL A 363 -30.92 8.06 15.20
C VAL A 363 -31.01 7.38 16.56
N TYR A 364 -30.40 7.99 17.58
CA TYR A 364 -30.48 7.51 18.96
C TYR A 364 -31.65 8.15 19.69
N ILE A 365 -32.51 7.32 20.29
CA ILE A 365 -33.64 7.75 21.11
C ILE A 365 -33.35 7.37 22.56
N PRO A 366 -33.20 8.35 23.48
CA PRO A 366 -32.86 8.09 24.88
C PRO A 366 -33.99 7.36 25.62
N SER A 367 -33.67 6.82 26.79
CA SER A 367 -34.68 6.35 27.76
C SER A 367 -35.34 7.55 28.44
N ALA A 368 -36.53 7.37 29.01
CA ALA A 368 -37.24 8.43 29.74
C ALA A 368 -36.46 8.92 30.98
N LYS A 369 -35.52 8.11 31.48
CA LYS A 369 -34.64 8.42 32.61
C LYS A 369 -33.54 9.44 32.26
N GLU A 370 -33.24 9.62 30.97
CA GLU A 370 -32.19 10.52 30.47
C GLU A 370 -32.72 11.56 29.48
N CYS A 371 -34.04 11.76 29.45
CA CYS A 371 -34.72 12.62 28.49
C CYS A 371 -35.06 14.00 29.10
N PRO A 372 -34.84 15.13 28.40
CA PRO A 372 -34.20 15.26 27.09
C PRO A 372 -32.67 15.22 27.19
N LEU A 373 -32.04 14.53 26.24
CA LEU A 373 -30.59 14.40 26.12
C LEU A 373 -30.04 15.36 25.06
N LEU A 374 -29.11 16.23 25.44
CA LEU A 374 -28.53 17.26 24.55
C LEU A 374 -27.00 17.25 24.53
N LEU A 375 -26.44 17.48 23.34
CA LEU A 375 -25.01 17.65 23.12
C LEU A 375 -24.55 19.08 23.46
N GLN A 376 -23.60 19.21 24.38
CA GLN A 376 -22.86 20.46 24.63
C GLN A 376 -21.58 20.52 23.78
N LEU A 377 -21.41 21.64 23.08
CA LEU A 377 -20.26 21.96 22.23
C LEU A 377 -19.04 22.45 23.05
N PRO A 378 -17.82 22.52 22.48
CA PRO A 378 -16.60 22.87 23.22
C PRO A 378 -16.56 24.32 23.75
N ASP A 379 -17.37 25.20 23.19
CA ASP A 379 -17.62 26.58 23.61
C ASP A 379 -18.56 26.68 24.83
N GLY A 380 -19.27 25.60 25.15
CA GLY A 380 -20.28 25.52 26.20
C GLY A 380 -21.72 25.73 25.71
N GLU A 381 -21.93 26.05 24.43
CA GLU A 381 -23.28 26.16 23.84
C GLU A 381 -23.92 24.79 23.59
N ILE A 382 -25.24 24.79 23.39
CA ILE A 382 -26.01 23.59 23.07
C ILE A 382 -26.06 23.41 21.54
N SER A 383 -25.77 22.20 21.06
CA SER A 383 -25.82 21.88 19.63
C SER A 383 -27.24 22.01 19.07
N LYS A 384 -27.41 22.88 18.05
CA LYS A 384 -28.70 23.14 17.38
C LYS A 384 -29.26 21.93 16.63
N THR A 385 -28.40 21.01 16.18
CA THR A 385 -28.78 19.79 15.44
C THR A 385 -28.79 18.54 16.31
N ASN A 386 -28.28 18.63 17.54
CA ASN A 386 -28.12 17.53 18.49
C ASN A 386 -27.43 16.27 17.91
N GLY A 387 -26.53 16.46 16.94
CA GLY A 387 -25.82 15.39 16.25
C GLY A 387 -24.33 15.68 16.06
N PHE A 388 -23.56 14.63 15.78
CA PHE A 388 -22.11 14.65 15.62
C PHE A 388 -21.64 13.55 14.64
N ILE A 389 -20.38 13.60 14.23
CA ILE A 389 -19.77 12.67 13.27
C ILE A 389 -18.59 11.95 13.92
N SER A 390 -18.47 10.65 13.69
CA SER A 390 -17.24 9.89 13.87
C SER A 390 -16.65 9.60 12.47
N PRO A 391 -15.57 10.28 12.04
CA PRO A 391 -15.16 10.33 10.63
C PRO A 391 -15.05 8.98 9.92
N MET A 392 -14.48 7.97 10.57
CA MET A 392 -14.32 6.63 9.97
C MET A 392 -15.52 5.70 10.17
N TRP A 393 -16.61 6.14 10.79
CA TRP A 393 -17.74 5.30 11.18
C TRP A 393 -19.08 5.79 10.65
N GLY A 394 -19.33 7.11 10.68
CA GLY A 394 -20.55 7.72 10.17
C GLY A 394 -21.09 8.85 11.06
N GLY A 395 -22.41 9.07 11.01
CA GLY A 395 -23.11 10.19 11.64
C GLY A 395 -24.13 9.76 12.69
N ILE A 396 -24.23 10.51 13.79
CA ILE A 396 -25.14 10.22 14.91
C ILE A 396 -25.99 11.46 15.19
N ILE A 397 -27.27 11.27 15.47
CA ILE A 397 -28.23 12.29 15.89
C ILE A 397 -29.00 11.76 17.11
N VAL A 398 -29.10 12.56 18.17
CA VAL A 398 -29.93 12.26 19.33
C VAL A 398 -31.30 12.92 19.14
N TRP A 399 -32.34 12.11 18.93
CA TRP A 399 -33.71 12.58 18.73
C TRP A 399 -34.53 12.45 20.02
N ASN A 400 -34.93 13.59 20.59
CA ASN A 400 -35.76 13.64 21.78
C ASN A 400 -37.26 13.61 21.37
N PRO A 401 -38.06 12.61 21.79
CA PRO A 401 -39.46 12.50 21.40
C PRO A 401 -40.32 13.59 22.06
N GLN A 402 -41.43 14.01 21.43
CA GLN A 402 -42.29 15.08 21.99
C GLN A 402 -43.01 14.71 23.30
N GLY A 403 -43.01 13.43 23.70
CA GLY A 403 -43.49 12.98 25.03
C GLY A 403 -42.49 13.23 26.16
N CYS A 404 -41.22 13.46 25.83
CA CYS A 404 -40.06 13.55 26.74
C CYS A 404 -40.23 14.56 27.89
N GLU A 405 -40.78 15.75 27.62
CA GLU A 405 -40.96 16.80 28.63
C GLU A 405 -42.16 16.58 29.57
N LYS A 406 -42.91 15.47 29.40
CA LYS A 406 -44.11 15.17 30.18
C LYS A 406 -43.95 13.86 30.93
N ASN A 407 -44.00 13.94 32.26
CA ASN A 407 -44.06 12.80 33.19
C ASN A 407 -45.40 12.03 33.07
N SER A 408 -45.68 11.48 31.89
CA SER A 408 -46.85 10.66 31.56
C SER A 408 -46.65 9.22 32.00
N GLY A 409 -46.43 9.02 33.31
CA GLY A 409 -46.39 7.68 33.88
C GLY A 409 -47.67 6.91 33.57
N ASN A 410 -47.52 5.66 33.12
CA ASN A 410 -48.60 4.71 32.82
C ASN A 410 -49.47 5.03 31.59
N MET A 411 -48.85 5.31 30.45
CA MET A 411 -49.36 4.81 29.17
C MET A 411 -48.61 3.52 28.80
N ASN A 412 -49.31 2.54 28.21
CA ASN A 412 -48.64 1.37 27.64
C ASN A 412 -47.72 1.83 26.48
N PRO A 413 -46.57 1.16 26.24
CA PRO A 413 -45.70 1.50 25.11
C PRO A 413 -46.39 1.18 23.78
N VAL A 414 -47.10 2.17 23.24
CA VAL A 414 -47.64 2.15 21.88
C VAL A 414 -46.46 2.29 20.92
N ARG A 415 -46.41 1.48 19.86
CA ARG A 415 -45.43 1.68 18.80
C ARG A 415 -45.77 2.97 18.05
N HIS A 416 -44.90 3.96 18.14
CA HIS A 416 -45.04 5.26 17.49
C HIS A 416 -44.20 5.31 16.22
N THR A 417 -44.80 5.66 15.09
CA THR A 417 -44.03 6.02 13.89
C THR A 417 -43.54 7.45 14.01
N MET A 418 -42.27 7.71 13.65
CA MET A 418 -41.73 9.07 13.57
C MET A 418 -42.55 9.92 12.59
N SER A 419 -42.77 11.21 12.91
CA SER A 419 -43.50 12.10 12.03
C SER A 419 -42.68 12.40 10.76
N HIS A 420 -43.34 12.57 9.62
CA HIS A 420 -42.65 12.87 8.35
C HIS A 420 -41.81 14.16 8.44
N GLN A 421 -42.30 15.18 9.17
CA GLN A 421 -41.57 16.44 9.37
C GLN A 421 -40.33 16.27 10.25
N ASP A 422 -40.37 15.40 11.25
CA ASP A 422 -39.20 15.14 12.11
C ASP A 422 -38.19 14.23 11.40
N LEU A 423 -38.67 13.30 10.57
CA LEU A 423 -37.86 12.49 9.69
C LEU A 423 -37.14 13.36 8.64
N GLN A 424 -37.82 14.33 8.02
CA GLN A 424 -37.18 15.30 7.11
C GLN A 424 -36.04 16.07 7.78
N LYS A 425 -36.24 16.66 8.97
CA LYS A 425 -35.19 17.36 9.73
C LYS A 425 -34.00 16.46 10.06
N VAL A 426 -34.26 15.21 10.44
CA VAL A 426 -33.21 14.21 10.71
C VAL A 426 -32.40 13.93 9.44
N PHE A 427 -33.04 13.80 8.28
CA PHE A 427 -32.36 13.58 7.01
C PHE A 427 -31.65 14.82 6.46
N GLU A 428 -32.13 16.04 6.72
CA GLU A 428 -31.38 17.29 6.46
C GLU A 428 -30.04 17.29 7.21
N VAL A 429 -30.05 16.93 8.51
CA VAL A 429 -28.83 16.82 9.31
C VAL A 429 -27.94 15.67 8.84
N PHE A 430 -28.49 14.48 8.52
CA PHE A 430 -27.71 13.39 7.95
C PHE A 430 -27.08 13.76 6.59
N MET A 431 -27.77 14.50 5.73
CA MET A 431 -27.20 15.00 4.48
C MET A 431 -26.07 15.99 4.71
N GLY A 432 -26.21 16.90 5.70
CA GLY A 432 -25.10 17.74 6.16
C GLY A 432 -23.90 16.94 6.65
N GLN A 433 -24.14 15.86 7.41
CA GLN A 433 -23.08 14.96 7.90
C GLN A 433 -22.43 14.15 6.77
N PHE A 434 -23.22 13.65 5.81
CA PHE A 434 -22.73 12.91 4.64
C PHE A 434 -21.85 13.79 3.74
N ARG A 435 -22.22 15.05 3.54
CA ARG A 435 -21.40 16.06 2.85
C ARG A 435 -20.08 16.31 3.59
N GLN A 436 -20.09 16.42 4.92
CA GLN A 436 -18.86 16.53 5.73
C GLN A 436 -17.97 15.28 5.64
N LEU A 437 -18.53 14.07 5.53
CA LEU A 437 -17.75 12.82 5.34
C LEU A 437 -17.04 12.75 3.98
N PHE A 438 -17.58 13.40 2.94
CA PHE A 438 -16.88 13.66 1.67
C PHE A 438 -15.96 14.90 1.72
N GLY A 439 -15.78 15.51 2.89
CA GLY A 439 -14.94 16.70 3.10
C GLY A 439 -15.48 17.96 2.42
N LEU A 440 -16.79 18.08 2.23
CA LEU A 440 -17.46 19.33 1.86
C LEU A 440 -17.95 20.06 3.12
N LYS A 441 -18.36 21.32 2.99
CA LYS A 441 -19.04 22.04 4.07
C LYS A 441 -20.52 21.63 4.16
N SER A 442 -21.01 21.53 5.38
CA SER A 442 -22.44 21.47 5.74
C SER A 442 -23.14 22.82 5.54
N ASP A 443 -22.40 23.91 5.73
CA ASP A 443 -22.96 25.23 5.92
C ASP A 443 -23.11 25.95 4.58
N ASN A 444 -24.27 26.58 4.37
CA ASN A 444 -24.61 27.34 3.16
C ASN A 444 -23.85 28.68 3.04
N LEU A 445 -22.67 28.80 3.66
CA LEU A 445 -21.91 30.03 3.80
C LEU A 445 -20.41 29.79 3.61
N TYR A 446 -19.85 30.36 2.54
CA TYR A 446 -18.42 30.45 2.32
C TYR A 446 -17.90 31.81 2.80
N ILE A 447 -17.00 31.81 3.77
CA ILE A 447 -16.35 33.03 4.29
C ILE A 447 -14.97 33.14 3.61
N GLY A 448 -14.88 33.99 2.58
CA GLY A 448 -13.65 34.21 1.82
C GLY A 448 -12.86 35.44 2.28
N SER A 449 -11.63 35.56 1.79
CA SER A 449 -10.79 36.75 1.99
C SER A 449 -11.34 37.99 1.28
N SER A 450 -12.04 37.82 0.15
CA SER A 450 -12.84 38.83 -0.55
C SER A 450 -14.26 38.96 0.02
N GLY A 451 -14.51 38.47 1.24
CA GLY A 451 -15.79 38.51 1.94
C GLY A 451 -16.69 37.29 1.74
N THR A 452 -17.88 37.35 2.32
CA THR A 452 -18.83 36.23 2.41
C THR A 452 -19.56 35.97 1.09
N SER A 453 -19.82 34.69 0.79
CA SER A 453 -20.69 34.21 -0.29
C SER A 453 -21.66 33.14 0.24
N SER A 454 -22.94 33.20 -0.10
CA SER A 454 -23.89 32.12 0.20
C SER A 454 -23.84 31.01 -0.84
N VAL A 455 -24.06 29.76 -0.44
CA VAL A 455 -24.07 28.58 -1.32
C VAL A 455 -25.49 28.01 -1.35
N LEU A 456 -26.06 27.83 -2.55
CA LEU A 456 -27.39 27.22 -2.69
C LEU A 456 -27.34 25.71 -2.51
N THR A 457 -28.36 25.18 -1.83
CA THR A 457 -28.57 23.74 -1.66
C THR A 457 -29.25 23.12 -2.89
N SER A 458 -28.91 21.87 -3.14
CA SER A 458 -29.48 21.05 -4.23
C SER A 458 -30.47 20.05 -3.64
N GLU A 459 -31.62 19.88 -4.29
CA GLU A 459 -32.60 18.83 -3.95
C GLU A 459 -32.01 17.41 -4.10
N ARG A 460 -30.94 17.27 -4.90
CA ARG A 460 -30.16 16.02 -5.05
C ARG A 460 -29.04 15.89 -4.00
N GLY A 461 -29.07 16.69 -2.93
CA GLY A 461 -28.08 16.71 -1.85
C GLY A 461 -26.71 17.32 -2.18
N PHE A 462 -26.28 17.25 -3.44
CA PHE A 462 -25.03 17.77 -3.97
C PHE A 462 -25.27 18.64 -5.20
N THR A 463 -24.47 19.70 -5.34
CA THR A 463 -24.49 20.59 -6.51
C THR A 463 -23.67 20.00 -7.67
N LEU A 464 -23.90 20.47 -8.91
CA LEU A 464 -23.15 19.95 -10.06
C LEU A 464 -21.64 20.25 -9.99
N TRP A 465 -21.26 21.37 -9.38
CA TRP A 465 -19.85 21.73 -9.20
C TRP A 465 -19.18 20.95 -8.06
N GLU A 466 -19.92 20.58 -7.01
CA GLU A 466 -19.43 19.67 -5.97
C GLU A 466 -19.17 18.27 -6.54
N LEU A 467 -20.08 17.74 -7.37
CA LEU A 467 -19.90 16.46 -8.05
C LEU A 467 -18.67 16.45 -8.98
N ASP A 468 -18.39 17.57 -9.67
CA ASP A 468 -17.16 17.71 -10.44
C ASP A 468 -15.91 17.66 -9.53
N VAL A 469 -15.91 18.39 -8.40
CA VAL A 469 -14.80 18.40 -7.42
C VAL A 469 -14.55 16.99 -6.87
N LEU A 470 -15.61 16.31 -6.41
CA LEU A 470 -15.52 14.95 -5.86
C LEU A 470 -15.01 13.96 -6.93
N SER A 471 -15.50 14.07 -8.17
CA SER A 471 -15.06 13.20 -9.28
C SER A 471 -13.58 13.36 -9.60
N ARG A 472 -13.07 14.60 -9.69
CA ARG A 472 -11.63 14.87 -9.92
C ARG A 472 -10.76 14.37 -8.76
N GLN A 473 -11.17 14.65 -7.51
CA GLN A 473 -10.46 14.22 -6.31
C GLN A 473 -10.39 12.69 -6.21
N HIS A 474 -11.53 12.02 -6.39
CA HIS A 474 -11.65 10.56 -6.31
C HIS A 474 -10.86 9.87 -7.43
N ALA A 475 -10.89 10.40 -8.66
CA ALA A 475 -10.12 9.85 -9.76
C ALA A 475 -8.60 9.93 -9.54
N CYS A 476 -8.11 11.06 -9.01
CA CYS A 476 -6.69 11.25 -8.71
C CYS A 476 -6.24 10.33 -7.56
N PHE A 477 -7.03 10.25 -6.48
CA PHE A 477 -6.78 9.34 -5.35
C PHE A 477 -6.77 7.87 -5.76
N ASN A 478 -7.76 7.44 -6.58
CA ASN A 478 -7.87 6.05 -6.99
C ASN A 478 -6.74 5.62 -7.94
N LEU A 479 -6.30 6.49 -8.86
CA LEU A 479 -5.16 6.19 -9.72
C LEU A 479 -3.85 6.07 -8.92
N HIS A 480 -3.64 6.93 -7.92
CA HIS A 480 -2.50 6.81 -7.02
C HIS A 480 -2.55 5.51 -6.20
N SER A 481 -3.71 5.18 -5.61
CA SER A 481 -3.91 3.92 -4.87
C SER A 481 -3.74 2.69 -5.77
N CYS A 482 -4.21 2.74 -7.02
CA CYS A 482 -4.02 1.69 -8.01
C CYS A 482 -2.53 1.47 -8.31
N ALA A 483 -1.78 2.55 -8.53
CA ALA A 483 -0.34 2.48 -8.81
C ALA A 483 0.48 1.99 -7.60
N THR A 484 0.15 2.40 -6.38
CA THR A 484 0.84 1.90 -5.17
C THR A 484 0.52 0.43 -4.90
N THR A 485 -0.72 -0.02 -5.12
CA THR A 485 -1.10 -1.44 -4.96
C THR A 485 -0.49 -2.32 -6.05
N LEU A 486 -0.55 -1.94 -7.33
CA LEU A 486 0.13 -2.65 -8.42
C LEU A 486 1.66 -2.66 -8.25
N GLY A 487 2.26 -1.54 -7.84
CA GLY A 487 3.69 -1.45 -7.54
C GLY A 487 4.09 -2.29 -6.32
N SER A 488 3.17 -2.55 -5.39
CA SER A 488 3.38 -3.47 -4.27
C SER A 488 3.25 -4.93 -4.71
N LEU A 489 2.29 -5.26 -5.57
CA LEU A 489 2.17 -6.56 -6.22
C LEU A 489 3.43 -6.88 -7.05
N SER A 490 3.90 -5.93 -7.85
CA SER A 490 5.13 -6.03 -8.66
C SER A 490 6.34 -6.41 -7.78
N ARG A 491 6.58 -5.68 -6.69
CA ARG A 491 7.68 -5.96 -5.75
C ARG A 491 7.52 -7.30 -5.02
N LEU A 492 6.31 -7.65 -4.57
CA LEU A 492 6.02 -8.94 -3.93
C LEU A 492 6.34 -10.11 -4.88
N VAL A 493 5.85 -10.04 -6.12
CA VAL A 493 6.10 -11.05 -7.16
C VAL A 493 7.58 -11.20 -7.50
N GLN A 494 8.30 -10.08 -7.63
CA GLN A 494 9.75 -10.10 -7.93
C GLN A 494 10.58 -10.67 -6.77
N SER A 495 10.20 -10.35 -5.52
CA SER A 495 10.90 -10.85 -4.31
C SER A 495 10.61 -12.32 -3.98
N LEU A 496 9.46 -12.86 -4.40
CA LEU A 496 9.06 -14.26 -4.17
C LEU A 496 9.04 -15.08 -5.48
N PRO A 497 10.20 -15.45 -6.06
CA PRO A 497 10.30 -16.17 -7.33
C PRO A 497 9.81 -17.64 -7.29
N ARG A 498 9.10 -18.05 -6.21
CA ARG A 498 8.33 -19.30 -6.11
C ARG A 498 6.84 -19.12 -5.75
N MET A 499 6.34 -17.88 -5.74
CA MET A 499 4.91 -17.59 -5.62
C MET A 499 4.11 -18.15 -6.81
N ILE A 500 2.89 -18.62 -6.55
CA ILE A 500 1.94 -19.04 -7.59
C ILE A 500 1.20 -17.79 -8.08
N ILE A 501 1.08 -17.63 -9.41
CA ILE A 501 0.30 -16.53 -10.01
C ILE A 501 -0.61 -17.14 -11.06
N MET A 502 -1.92 -17.09 -10.79
CA MET A 502 -2.96 -17.56 -11.69
C MET A 502 -3.20 -16.57 -12.83
N ASP A 503 -3.68 -17.06 -13.98
CA ASP A 503 -4.01 -16.23 -15.15
C ASP A 503 -5.11 -15.20 -14.86
N GLU A 504 -5.90 -15.42 -13.82
CA GLU A 504 -6.90 -14.47 -13.31
C GLU A 504 -6.25 -13.19 -12.76
N ILE A 505 -5.23 -13.32 -11.90
CA ILE A 505 -4.43 -12.18 -11.42
C ILE A 505 -3.76 -11.45 -12.59
N GLY A 506 -3.23 -12.21 -13.57
CA GLY A 506 -2.65 -11.63 -14.79
C GLY A 506 -3.64 -10.80 -15.60
N LYS A 507 -4.90 -11.26 -15.71
CA LYS A 507 -5.99 -10.51 -16.36
C LYS A 507 -6.43 -9.30 -15.53
N GLN A 508 -6.60 -9.44 -14.22
CA GLN A 508 -6.98 -8.36 -13.32
C GLN A 508 -5.95 -7.22 -13.36
N VAL A 509 -4.66 -7.52 -13.27
CA VAL A 509 -3.57 -6.54 -13.42
C VAL A 509 -3.60 -5.87 -14.79
N LYS A 510 -3.82 -6.63 -15.88
CA LYS A 510 -3.91 -6.06 -17.23
C LYS A 510 -5.11 -5.11 -17.38
N TYR A 511 -6.31 -5.55 -16.97
CA TYR A 511 -7.51 -4.73 -17.04
C TYR A 511 -7.43 -3.51 -16.12
N SER A 512 -6.80 -3.64 -14.94
CA SER A 512 -6.50 -2.53 -14.04
C SER A 512 -5.63 -1.46 -14.72
N LEU A 513 -4.59 -1.85 -15.45
CA LEU A 513 -3.75 -0.94 -16.24
C LEU A 513 -4.51 -0.31 -17.42
N GLU A 514 -5.31 -1.11 -18.16
CA GLU A 514 -6.13 -0.60 -19.26
C GLU A 514 -7.11 0.48 -18.76
N GLU A 515 -7.87 0.21 -17.70
CA GLU A 515 -8.76 1.18 -17.04
C GLU A 515 -8.02 2.39 -16.45
N ALA A 516 -6.78 2.20 -15.95
CA ALA A 516 -5.96 3.31 -15.45
C ALA A 516 -5.51 4.25 -16.58
N THR A 517 -5.22 3.73 -17.78
CA THR A 517 -4.95 4.56 -18.97
C THR A 517 -6.21 5.22 -19.52
N LEU A 518 -7.36 4.53 -19.45
CA LEU A 518 -8.67 5.06 -19.82
C LEU A 518 -9.06 6.25 -18.92
N ALA A 519 -8.88 6.11 -17.61
CA ALA A 519 -9.11 7.18 -16.64
C ALA A 519 -8.24 8.42 -16.90
N GLN A 520 -6.95 8.26 -17.19
CA GLN A 520 -6.05 9.37 -17.55
C GLN A 520 -6.45 10.04 -18.88
N THR A 521 -6.94 9.26 -19.84
CA THR A 521 -7.45 9.78 -21.11
C THR A 521 -8.73 10.58 -20.88
N ASN A 522 -9.68 10.08 -20.09
CA ASN A 522 -10.89 10.80 -19.70
C ASN A 522 -10.59 12.07 -18.88
N ALA A 523 -9.58 12.05 -18.00
CA ALA A 523 -9.14 13.21 -17.23
C ALA A 523 -8.60 14.34 -18.13
N SER A 524 -7.71 13.99 -19.08
CA SER A 524 -7.15 14.96 -20.04
C SER A 524 -8.16 15.47 -21.07
N LEU A 525 -9.20 14.67 -21.39
CA LEU A 525 -10.40 15.10 -22.10
C LEU A 525 -11.43 15.85 -21.21
N GLY A 526 -11.14 16.05 -19.92
CA GLY A 526 -12.01 16.75 -18.99
C GLY A 526 -13.39 16.13 -18.77
N VAL A 527 -13.53 14.82 -19.00
CA VAL A 527 -14.74 14.03 -18.75
C VAL A 527 -14.65 13.45 -17.33
N TYR A 528 -14.84 14.32 -16.33
CA TYR A 528 -14.59 14.01 -14.92
C TYR A 528 -15.37 12.77 -14.45
N ASP A 529 -16.64 12.66 -14.86
CA ASP A 529 -17.56 11.59 -14.47
C ASP A 529 -17.05 10.20 -14.93
N ALA A 530 -16.66 10.09 -16.21
CA ALA A 530 -16.11 8.86 -16.76
C ALA A 530 -14.68 8.56 -16.23
N SER A 531 -13.91 9.59 -15.90
CA SER A 531 -12.61 9.43 -15.23
C SER A 531 -12.77 8.83 -13.81
N ALA A 532 -13.78 9.24 -13.05
CA ALA A 532 -14.08 8.72 -11.72
C ALA A 532 -14.52 7.25 -11.77
N VAL A 533 -15.37 6.87 -12.73
CA VAL A 533 -15.79 5.47 -12.93
C VAL A 533 -14.61 4.57 -13.32
N SER A 534 -13.80 4.98 -14.30
CA SER A 534 -12.71 4.15 -14.84
C SER A 534 -11.60 3.96 -13.79
N SER A 535 -11.23 5.03 -13.08
CA SER A 535 -10.22 4.96 -12.01
C SER A 535 -10.66 4.12 -10.81
N ARG A 536 -11.96 4.16 -10.44
CA ARG A 536 -12.56 3.28 -9.44
C ARG A 536 -12.43 1.80 -9.86
N GLN A 537 -12.74 1.49 -11.11
CA GLN A 537 -12.61 0.13 -11.65
C GLN A 537 -11.14 -0.32 -11.69
N ALA A 538 -10.22 0.54 -12.12
CA ALA A 538 -8.79 0.28 -12.11
C ALA A 538 -8.28 -0.10 -10.70
N ARG A 539 -8.68 0.67 -9.68
CA ARG A 539 -8.34 0.41 -8.27
C ARG A 539 -8.94 -0.92 -7.78
N SER A 540 -10.23 -1.16 -7.97
CA SER A 540 -10.87 -2.44 -7.58
C SER A 540 -10.12 -3.63 -8.17
N LEU A 541 -9.77 -3.58 -9.46
CA LEU A 541 -9.04 -4.66 -10.13
C LEU A 541 -7.60 -4.83 -9.62
N ALA A 542 -6.91 -3.77 -9.19
CA ALA A 542 -5.60 -3.86 -8.54
C ALA A 542 -5.68 -4.50 -7.14
N GLU A 543 -6.70 -4.11 -6.37
CA GLU A 543 -6.95 -4.60 -5.01
C GLU A 543 -7.41 -6.08 -5.04
N ASP A 544 -8.32 -6.44 -5.95
CA ASP A 544 -8.75 -7.83 -6.17
C ASP A 544 -7.60 -8.73 -6.62
N ALA A 545 -6.67 -8.19 -7.44
CA ALA A 545 -5.45 -8.88 -7.83
C ALA A 545 -4.44 -9.06 -6.69
N PHE A 546 -4.28 -8.06 -5.81
CA PHE A 546 -3.34 -8.12 -4.68
C PHE A 546 -3.88 -9.00 -3.55
N PHE A 547 -5.15 -8.83 -3.17
CA PHE A 547 -5.86 -9.63 -2.18
C PHE A 547 -6.50 -10.90 -2.77
N HIS A 548 -5.92 -11.46 -3.83
CA HIS A 548 -6.40 -12.72 -4.40
C HIS A 548 -6.07 -13.91 -3.46
N PRO A 549 -7.01 -14.84 -3.19
CA PRO A 549 -6.78 -15.96 -2.26
C PRO A 549 -5.62 -16.90 -2.60
N SER A 550 -5.08 -16.87 -3.83
CA SER A 550 -3.87 -17.64 -4.19
C SER A 550 -2.54 -16.93 -3.87
N ILE A 551 -2.57 -15.64 -3.51
CA ILE A 551 -1.40 -14.86 -3.06
C ILE A 551 -1.29 -14.87 -1.53
N MET A 552 -2.39 -15.12 -0.84
CA MET A 552 -2.45 -15.11 0.62
C MET A 552 -2.61 -16.54 1.16
N SER A 553 -1.84 -16.86 2.20
CA SER A 553 -1.72 -18.15 2.89
C SER A 553 -0.75 -19.22 2.32
N VAL A 554 0.35 -19.40 3.06
CA VAL A 554 0.92 -20.70 3.53
C VAL A 554 1.53 -21.68 2.51
N SER A 555 1.21 -21.62 1.21
CA SER A 555 1.56 -22.70 0.24
C SER A 555 2.91 -22.56 -0.50
N TYR A 556 3.79 -21.63 -0.10
CA TYR A 556 5.03 -21.34 -0.83
C TYR A 556 6.17 -22.33 -0.60
N TYR A 557 6.28 -23.29 -1.52
CA TYR A 557 7.32 -24.32 -1.56
C TYR A 557 8.73 -23.74 -1.80
N SER A 558 9.47 -23.49 -0.72
CA SER A 558 10.80 -22.87 -0.76
C SER A 558 11.84 -23.70 -1.53
N PHE A 559 12.95 -23.08 -1.92
CA PHE A 559 14.08 -23.81 -2.52
C PHE A 559 14.70 -24.81 -1.53
N GLU A 560 14.69 -24.48 -0.24
CA GLU A 560 15.23 -25.34 0.82
C GLU A 560 14.37 -26.59 1.01
N HIS A 561 13.04 -26.45 1.02
CA HIS A 561 12.12 -27.59 1.09
C HIS A 561 12.23 -28.47 -0.18
N CYS A 562 12.39 -27.84 -1.35
CA CYS A 562 12.70 -28.53 -2.60
C CYS A 562 14.00 -29.35 -2.50
N PHE A 563 15.07 -28.77 -1.96
CA PHE A 563 16.32 -29.48 -1.76
C PHE A 563 16.17 -30.60 -0.72
N ALA A 564 15.51 -30.35 0.41
CA ALA A 564 15.29 -31.33 1.47
C ALA A 564 14.52 -32.58 0.99
N VAL A 565 13.48 -32.40 0.16
CA VAL A 565 12.69 -33.51 -0.39
C VAL A 565 13.48 -34.33 -1.43
N TYR A 566 14.20 -33.67 -2.36
CA TYR A 566 14.85 -34.38 -3.47
C TYR A 566 16.29 -34.85 -3.17
N SER A 567 17.01 -34.19 -2.27
CA SER A 567 18.41 -34.51 -1.91
C SER A 567 18.63 -35.97 -1.49
N PRO A 568 17.80 -36.58 -0.61
CA PRO A 568 17.99 -37.98 -0.20
C PRO A 568 17.93 -38.99 -1.35
N PHE A 569 17.11 -38.72 -2.38
CA PHE A 569 16.99 -39.60 -3.55
C PHE A 569 18.11 -39.37 -4.57
N PHE A 570 18.42 -38.10 -4.87
CA PHE A 570 19.31 -37.76 -5.98
C PHE A 570 20.80 -37.67 -5.59
N LEU A 571 21.17 -37.26 -4.37
CA LEU A 571 22.59 -37.15 -4.00
C LEU A 571 23.34 -38.49 -4.01
N PRO A 572 22.83 -39.60 -3.42
CA PRO A 572 23.55 -40.88 -3.42
C PRO A 572 23.76 -41.40 -4.85
N VAL A 573 22.72 -41.34 -5.69
CA VAL A 573 22.80 -41.75 -7.10
C VAL A 573 23.79 -40.88 -7.88
N SER A 574 23.72 -39.55 -7.73
CA SER A 574 24.67 -38.61 -8.35
C SER A 574 26.11 -38.94 -7.96
N MET A 575 26.35 -39.15 -6.67
CA MET A 575 27.68 -39.45 -6.11
C MET A 575 28.24 -40.75 -6.70
N HIS A 576 27.44 -41.82 -6.76
CA HIS A 576 27.88 -43.09 -7.34
C HIS A 576 28.15 -43.00 -8.85
N VAL A 577 27.29 -42.32 -9.63
CA VAL A 577 27.48 -42.14 -11.08
C VAL A 577 28.73 -41.29 -11.37
N LEU A 578 28.91 -40.18 -10.66
CA LEU A 578 30.10 -39.31 -10.80
C LEU A 578 31.39 -40.04 -10.40
N LEU A 579 31.39 -40.79 -9.28
CA LEU A 579 32.55 -41.57 -8.85
C LEU A 579 32.89 -42.70 -9.83
N ALA A 580 31.89 -43.37 -10.42
CA ALA A 580 32.09 -44.39 -11.43
C ALA A 580 32.74 -43.80 -12.70
N ALA A 581 32.18 -42.70 -13.22
CA ALA A 581 32.71 -42.01 -14.39
C ALA A 581 34.14 -41.45 -14.13
N LEU A 582 34.39 -40.83 -12.98
CA LEU A 582 35.71 -40.32 -12.60
C LEU A 582 36.75 -41.45 -12.46
N ARG A 583 36.38 -42.60 -11.89
CA ARG A 583 37.26 -43.77 -11.78
C ARG A 583 37.61 -44.33 -13.16
N GLU A 584 36.63 -44.52 -14.05
CA GLU A 584 36.89 -45.05 -15.39
C GLU A 584 37.63 -44.06 -16.29
N TRP A 585 37.36 -42.75 -16.17
CA TRP A 585 38.11 -41.69 -16.87
C TRP A 585 39.57 -41.64 -16.41
N ARG A 586 39.84 -41.68 -15.10
CA ARG A 586 41.21 -41.75 -14.54
C ARG A 586 41.93 -43.02 -15.03
N ARG A 587 41.26 -44.17 -15.00
CA ARG A 587 41.77 -45.45 -15.51
C ARG A 587 42.11 -45.35 -17.00
N TYR A 588 41.20 -44.86 -17.83
CA TYR A 588 41.42 -44.71 -19.28
C TYR A 588 42.57 -43.73 -19.57
N LYS A 589 42.65 -42.60 -18.87
CA LYS A 589 43.76 -41.64 -18.98
C LYS A 589 45.10 -42.27 -18.59
N HIS A 590 45.14 -43.13 -17.58
CA HIS A 590 46.35 -43.84 -17.18
C HIS A 590 46.75 -44.95 -18.18
N GLU A 591 45.81 -45.79 -18.61
CA GLU A 591 46.07 -46.87 -19.57
C GLU A 591 46.43 -46.34 -20.95
N ASN A 592 45.78 -45.25 -21.40
CA ASN A 592 46.14 -44.57 -22.64
C ASN A 592 47.54 -43.95 -22.54
N ARG A 593 47.95 -43.43 -21.37
CA ARG A 593 49.35 -43.02 -21.12
C ARG A 593 50.34 -44.19 -21.27
N LYS A 594 50.04 -45.38 -20.69
CA LYS A 594 50.90 -46.59 -20.83
C LYS A 594 50.97 -47.12 -22.27
N PHE A 595 49.91 -46.93 -23.06
CA PHE A 595 49.87 -47.26 -24.48
C PHE A 595 50.63 -46.23 -25.34
N LEU A 596 50.52 -44.93 -25.00
CA LEU A 596 51.28 -43.87 -25.65
C LEU A 596 52.79 -44.00 -25.39
N THR A 597 53.23 -44.25 -24.16
CA THR A 597 54.66 -44.49 -23.88
C THR A 597 55.20 -45.72 -24.59
N TRP A 598 54.40 -46.80 -24.70
CA TRP A 598 54.76 -47.95 -25.53
C TRP A 598 54.83 -47.62 -27.02
N LYS A 599 53.85 -46.89 -27.57
CA LYS A 599 53.87 -46.46 -28.98
C LYS A 599 55.09 -45.59 -29.28
N THR A 600 55.44 -44.65 -28.41
CA THR A 600 56.62 -43.79 -28.58
C THR A 600 57.93 -44.58 -28.46
N ARG A 601 58.09 -45.45 -27.44
CA ARG A 601 59.29 -46.32 -27.35
C ARG A 601 59.39 -47.28 -28.55
N LYS A 602 58.27 -47.84 -29.04
CA LYS A 602 58.29 -48.67 -30.25
C LYS A 602 58.68 -47.85 -31.48
N MET A 603 58.10 -46.67 -31.72
CA MET A 603 58.50 -45.81 -32.83
C MET A 603 59.97 -45.38 -32.77
N TYR A 604 60.53 -45.25 -31.56
CA TYR A 604 61.96 -45.00 -31.37
C TYR A 604 62.81 -46.24 -31.70
N ALA A 605 62.41 -47.43 -31.23
CA ALA A 605 63.08 -48.69 -31.55
C ALA A 605 63.02 -49.00 -33.05
N ASP A 606 61.84 -48.90 -33.68
CA ASP A 606 61.65 -49.08 -35.12
C ASP A 606 62.52 -48.09 -35.95
N ARG A 607 62.76 -46.86 -35.44
CA ARG A 607 63.69 -45.89 -36.05
C ARG A 607 65.16 -46.30 -35.87
N VAL A 608 65.58 -46.72 -34.68
CA VAL A 608 66.95 -47.17 -34.42
C VAL A 608 67.27 -48.43 -35.23
N ASP A 609 66.31 -49.35 -35.38
CA ASP A 609 66.42 -50.51 -36.26
C ASP A 609 66.57 -50.09 -37.73
N ALA A 610 65.82 -49.08 -38.19
CA ALA A 610 65.92 -48.56 -39.55
C ALA A 610 67.26 -47.82 -39.83
N GLU A 611 67.88 -47.22 -38.81
CA GLU A 611 69.23 -46.66 -38.90
C GLU A 611 70.31 -47.74 -38.86
N THR A 612 70.12 -48.78 -38.04
CA THR A 612 71.04 -49.93 -37.90
C THR A 612 71.01 -50.84 -39.13
N LYS A 613 69.89 -50.91 -39.86
CA LYS A 613 69.72 -51.68 -41.10
C LYS A 613 70.08 -50.91 -42.38
N ARG A 614 70.72 -49.73 -42.28
CA ARG A 614 71.36 -49.08 -43.44
C ARG A 614 72.56 -49.90 -43.91
N SER A 615 72.74 -50.03 -45.22
CA SER A 615 73.76 -50.92 -45.77
C SER A 615 75.17 -50.36 -45.53
N ILE A 616 76.17 -51.26 -45.42
CA ILE A 616 77.58 -50.85 -45.26
C ILE A 616 78.07 -50.04 -46.48
N LYS A 617 77.45 -50.23 -47.66
CA LYS A 617 77.74 -49.48 -48.88
C LYS A 617 77.50 -47.97 -48.74
N ASP A 618 76.55 -47.58 -47.90
CA ASP A 618 76.18 -46.18 -47.65
C ASP A 618 77.10 -45.48 -46.62
N ARG A 619 78.12 -46.19 -46.08
CA ARG A 619 79.04 -45.68 -45.06
C ARG A 619 80.46 -45.38 -45.56
N LEU A 620 80.75 -45.62 -46.84
CA LEU A 620 82.11 -45.47 -47.42
C LEU A 620 82.28 -44.28 -48.39
N ASN A 621 81.20 -43.64 -48.84
CA ASN A 621 81.28 -42.50 -49.74
C ASN A 621 81.07 -41.17 -48.97
N GLY A 622 82.08 -40.75 -48.23
CA GLY A 622 82.15 -39.40 -47.68
C GLY A 622 82.72 -38.44 -48.72
N ASN A 623 81.94 -37.46 -49.18
CA ASN A 623 82.52 -36.25 -49.78
C ASN A 623 81.65 -35.01 -49.55
N PHE A 624 82.28 -33.85 -49.75
CA PHE A 624 81.76 -32.54 -49.35
C PHE A 624 80.68 -31.96 -50.29
N ARG A 625 79.94 -31.02 -49.69
CA ARG A 625 79.47 -29.74 -50.24
C ARG A 625 78.11 -29.62 -50.96
N ASP A 626 77.42 -28.60 -50.42
CA ASP A 626 76.65 -27.54 -51.08
C ASP A 626 75.18 -27.75 -51.47
N ASP A 627 74.53 -26.60 -51.59
CA ASP A 627 73.09 -26.38 -51.39
C ASP A 627 72.28 -26.30 -52.71
N SER A 628 70.98 -26.42 -52.55
CA SER A 628 69.93 -25.80 -53.36
C SER A 628 69.44 -26.50 -54.65
N SER A 629 68.15 -26.85 -54.56
CA SER A 629 67.10 -26.42 -55.49
C SER A 629 66.57 -27.38 -56.58
N ARG A 630 65.22 -27.42 -56.62
CA ARG A 630 64.32 -27.70 -57.77
C ARG A 630 64.28 -29.13 -58.35
N ARG A 631 63.22 -29.57 -59.06
CA ARG A 631 61.75 -29.37 -58.98
C ARG A 631 61.10 -30.34 -60.01
N ARG A 632 59.79 -30.64 -59.87
CA ARG A 632 58.85 -31.19 -60.91
C ARG A 632 58.87 -32.70 -61.21
N GLN A 633 57.78 -33.34 -61.68
CA GLN A 633 56.31 -33.14 -61.48
C GLN A 633 55.48 -34.36 -62.00
N VAL A 634 54.43 -34.75 -61.24
CA VAL A 634 53.04 -35.09 -61.67
C VAL A 634 52.70 -36.28 -62.61
N THR A 635 51.79 -37.14 -62.14
CA THR A 635 50.50 -37.67 -62.72
C THR A 635 50.03 -38.85 -61.83
N GLY A 636 48.76 -39.24 -61.60
CA GLY A 636 47.38 -38.81 -61.91
C GLY A 636 46.40 -39.97 -61.54
N LYS A 637 45.05 -39.89 -61.44
CA LYS A 637 44.01 -38.84 -61.63
C LYS A 637 42.69 -39.19 -60.86
N ARG A 638 42.21 -38.36 -59.91
CA ARG A 638 40.79 -38.24 -59.40
C ARG A 638 40.22 -39.42 -58.55
N GLN A 639 39.14 -39.30 -57.74
CA GLN A 639 38.13 -38.22 -57.55
C GLN A 639 37.52 -38.18 -56.11
N ARG A 640 37.33 -36.96 -55.53
CA ARG A 640 36.36 -36.42 -54.52
C ARG A 640 35.79 -37.33 -53.38
N GLN A 641 35.45 -36.84 -52.17
CA GLN A 641 35.05 -35.47 -51.75
C GLN A 641 35.25 -35.24 -50.22
N ASP A 642 35.33 -34.02 -49.63
CA ASP A 642 36.31 -32.93 -49.86
C ASP A 642 36.59 -32.12 -48.53
N ASP A 643 35.61 -31.41 -47.93
CA ASP A 643 35.63 -30.56 -46.69
C ASP A 643 36.88 -30.52 -45.74
N LYS A 644 37.78 -29.55 -45.96
CA LYS A 644 38.55 -28.82 -44.92
C LYS A 644 39.12 -27.50 -45.47
N TRP A 645 39.10 -26.43 -44.69
CA TRP A 645 39.86 -25.18 -44.95
C TRP A 645 40.86 -24.87 -43.82
N GLU A 646 41.99 -24.29 -44.17
CA GLU A 646 43.01 -23.70 -43.27
C GLU A 646 43.72 -22.53 -44.00
N HIS A 647 44.17 -21.54 -43.22
CA HIS A 647 45.42 -20.74 -43.32
C HIS A 647 46.37 -20.98 -44.52
N ASP A 648 47.01 -20.00 -45.17
CA ASP A 648 47.18 -18.54 -44.95
C ASP A 648 47.61 -17.86 -46.29
N LEU A 649 47.60 -16.52 -46.38
CA LEU A 649 48.83 -15.70 -46.62
C LEU A 649 48.58 -14.17 -46.80
N TYR A 650 49.70 -13.42 -46.76
CA TYR A 650 49.81 -11.95 -46.78
C TYR A 650 49.44 -11.29 -48.13
N GLU A 651 48.98 -10.03 -48.03
CA GLU A 651 49.65 -8.90 -48.71
C GLU A 651 49.68 -7.68 -47.77
N GLY A 652 50.41 -6.60 -48.10
CA GLY A 652 50.79 -5.54 -47.16
C GLY A 652 50.39 -4.11 -47.54
N GLY A 653 50.35 -3.22 -46.53
CA GLY A 653 50.18 -1.78 -46.67
C GLY A 653 50.94 -1.03 -45.56
N ARG A 654 51.41 0.20 -45.82
CA ARG A 654 52.36 0.91 -44.94
C ARG A 654 51.97 2.37 -44.73
N ALA A 655 52.05 2.81 -43.46
CA ALA A 655 51.82 4.19 -42.97
C ALA A 655 50.34 4.66 -43.04
N SER A 656 49.88 5.62 -42.22
CA SER A 656 50.59 6.47 -41.24
C SER A 656 49.75 6.80 -40.00
N ASN A 657 50.43 6.88 -38.85
CA ASN A 657 50.18 7.73 -37.66
C ASN A 657 48.74 8.21 -37.33
N LEU A 658 48.24 7.86 -36.13
CA LEU A 658 47.95 8.88 -35.11
C LEU A 658 47.89 8.31 -33.66
N ASN A 659 48.27 9.17 -32.71
CA ASN A 659 48.18 9.15 -31.24
C ASN A 659 47.88 7.86 -30.44
N VAL A 660 48.77 7.62 -29.46
CA VAL A 660 48.54 6.92 -28.19
C VAL A 660 48.22 7.96 -27.10
N ASP A 661 47.30 7.68 -26.17
CA ASP A 661 47.55 7.99 -24.75
C ASP A 661 46.73 7.12 -23.74
N ALA A 662 47.32 6.98 -22.56
CA ALA A 662 46.79 6.62 -21.23
C ALA A 662 45.37 6.02 -21.09
N ARG A 663 45.33 4.71 -20.79
CA ARG A 663 44.95 4.15 -19.45
C ARG A 663 44.97 2.61 -19.43
N ASP A 664 46.16 2.02 -19.29
CA ASP A 664 46.26 0.64 -18.79
C ASP A 664 45.95 0.63 -17.28
N LEU A 665 45.10 -0.31 -16.84
CA LEU A 665 44.64 -0.45 -15.46
C LEU A 665 45.16 -1.71 -14.76
N ARG A 666 46.11 -2.45 -15.37
CA ARG A 666 46.65 -3.72 -14.85
C ARG A 666 47.57 -3.62 -13.61
N LEU A 667 47.41 -2.58 -12.79
CA LEU A 667 48.18 -2.40 -11.55
C LEU A 667 47.34 -1.87 -10.36
N LYS A 668 46.04 -2.19 -10.33
CA LYS A 668 45.10 -1.76 -9.26
C LYS A 668 44.44 -2.89 -8.46
N LEU A 669 44.96 -4.13 -8.51
CA LEU A 669 44.39 -5.31 -7.85
C LEU A 669 45.25 -5.98 -6.76
N GLN A 670 46.39 -5.39 -6.35
CA GLN A 670 47.19 -5.87 -5.21
C GLN A 670 47.75 -4.74 -4.33
N ARG A 671 46.88 -4.10 -3.52
CA ARG A 671 47.19 -3.49 -2.20
C ARG A 671 45.97 -2.75 -1.62
N LYS A 672 45.19 -3.41 -0.75
CA LYS A 672 44.52 -2.77 0.41
C LYS A 672 43.95 -3.81 1.40
N SER A 673 44.81 -4.30 2.27
CA SER A 673 44.47 -5.01 3.50
C SER A 673 45.53 -4.64 4.55
N LEU A 674 45.09 -4.30 5.77
CA LEU A 674 45.91 -3.74 6.86
C LEU A 674 46.65 -2.43 6.52
N GLN A 675 45.98 -1.31 6.81
CA GLN A 675 46.46 -0.47 7.91
C GLN A 675 45.26 0.16 8.63
N GLN A 676 45.39 0.34 9.94
CA GLN A 676 44.29 0.61 10.88
C GLN A 676 44.71 1.73 11.85
N ALA A 677 43.70 2.39 12.43
CA ALA A 677 43.74 3.35 13.54
C ALA A 677 44.05 4.84 13.23
N ARG A 678 43.25 5.70 13.90
CA ARG A 678 43.27 7.18 13.98
C ARG A 678 42.77 7.91 12.72
N VAL A 679 41.78 8.82 12.77
CA VAL A 679 40.93 9.37 13.87
C VAL A 679 39.76 10.15 13.20
N SER A 680 38.54 10.35 13.71
CA SER A 680 37.68 9.68 14.72
C SER A 680 36.23 10.26 14.67
N GLY A 681 35.22 9.51 15.14
CA GLY A 681 33.78 9.89 15.13
C GLY A 681 33.02 9.16 14.01
N ALA A 682 32.21 8.11 14.21
CA ALA A 682 31.08 7.84 15.12
C ALA A 682 29.77 8.53 14.64
N VAL A 683 28.60 7.89 14.54
CA VAL A 683 28.08 6.57 15.03
C VAL A 683 27.30 5.88 13.88
N SER A 684 27.52 4.58 13.57
CA SER A 684 26.66 3.39 13.85
C SER A 684 25.12 3.58 13.72
N GLY A 685 24.32 2.63 13.24
CA GLY A 685 24.59 1.23 12.90
C GLY A 685 23.55 0.62 11.94
N ALA A 686 23.54 -0.71 11.79
CA ALA A 686 22.69 -1.41 10.83
C ALA A 686 21.21 -1.50 11.28
N ARG A 687 20.28 -1.49 10.31
CA ARG A 687 18.83 -1.64 10.49
C ARG A 687 18.32 -2.95 9.91
N ASP A 688 17.23 -3.45 10.51
CA ASP A 688 16.66 -4.77 10.26
C ASP A 688 15.87 -4.84 8.93
N LEU A 689 15.70 -6.04 8.38
CA LEU A 689 14.92 -6.28 7.17
C LEU A 689 13.40 -6.13 7.39
N ARG A 690 12.91 -6.27 8.63
CA ARG A 690 11.50 -5.99 8.98
C ARG A 690 11.12 -4.55 8.65
N GLU A 691 12.05 -3.61 8.85
CA GLU A 691 11.89 -2.18 8.59
C GLU A 691 11.74 -1.81 7.10
N LYS A 692 12.00 -2.75 6.18
CA LYS A 692 11.84 -2.56 4.71
C LYS A 692 10.51 -3.09 4.17
N LEU A 693 9.70 -3.75 4.98
CA LEU A 693 8.39 -4.28 4.60
C LEU A 693 7.23 -3.46 5.19
N SER A 694 7.48 -2.69 6.25
CA SER A 694 6.53 -1.69 6.76
C SER A 694 6.35 -0.54 5.75
N GLY A 695 5.10 -0.24 5.40
CA GLY A 695 4.76 1.01 4.71
C GLY A 695 5.02 2.23 5.61
N THR A 696 5.30 3.38 5.01
CA THR A 696 5.60 4.62 5.74
C THR A 696 4.35 5.19 6.42
N MET A 697 4.21 5.00 7.74
CA MET A 697 3.43 5.93 8.54
C MET A 697 4.16 7.27 8.58
N HIS A 698 3.46 8.36 8.27
CA HIS A 698 4.00 9.71 8.43
C HIS A 698 3.89 10.15 9.90
N SER A 699 5.02 10.50 10.50
CA SER A 699 5.07 11.05 11.86
C SER A 699 4.45 12.44 11.89
N GLN A 700 3.53 12.69 12.83
CA GLN A 700 3.04 14.04 13.12
C GLN A 700 4.20 14.98 13.50
N PRO A 701 4.16 16.27 13.10
CA PRO A 701 5.17 17.24 13.52
C PRO A 701 5.05 17.51 15.03
N VAL A 702 6.17 17.43 15.74
CA VAL A 702 6.25 17.77 17.17
C VAL A 702 6.02 19.27 17.36
N ASN A 703 4.94 19.64 18.05
CA ASN A 703 4.75 21.02 18.51
C ASN A 703 5.82 21.40 19.54
N ILE A 704 6.53 22.49 19.28
CA ILE A 704 7.53 23.05 20.20
C ILE A 704 6.83 24.11 21.05
N ASP A 705 6.40 23.71 22.25
CA ASP A 705 5.85 24.65 23.24
C ASP A 705 6.90 25.69 23.68
N PRO A 706 6.60 27.00 23.65
CA PRO A 706 7.49 28.02 24.21
C PRO A 706 7.50 27.96 25.76
N PRO A 707 8.63 28.21 26.41
CA PRO A 707 8.79 27.97 27.84
C PRO A 707 7.96 28.95 28.70
N LYS A 708 7.10 28.39 29.57
CA LYS A 708 6.32 29.16 30.55
C LYS A 708 7.25 29.88 31.54
N GLN A 709 7.15 31.21 31.60
CA GLN A 709 7.81 31.99 32.66
C GLN A 709 7.18 31.71 34.02
N LYS A 710 8.03 31.76 35.05
CA LYS A 710 7.68 31.51 36.46
C LYS A 710 7.52 32.83 37.19
N LEU A 711 6.36 33.06 37.80
CA LEU A 711 6.12 34.18 38.73
C LEU A 711 5.60 33.65 40.07
N GLU A 712 5.83 34.41 41.15
CA GLU A 712 5.74 33.91 42.52
C GLU A 712 4.43 34.23 43.26
N ALA A 713 4.30 33.65 44.45
CA ALA A 713 3.07 33.53 45.23
C ALA A 713 2.54 34.84 45.87
N ALA A 714 1.23 34.86 46.09
CA ALA A 714 0.56 35.63 47.15
C ALA A 714 -0.21 34.66 48.08
N LYS A 715 -0.65 35.12 49.26
CA LYS A 715 -0.97 34.23 50.41
C LYS A 715 -2.22 34.66 51.20
N GLN A 716 -3.02 33.66 51.62
CA GLN A 716 -3.93 33.67 52.79
C GLN A 716 -5.15 34.65 52.78
N PRO A 717 -6.08 34.56 53.76
CA PRO A 717 -6.66 33.35 54.39
C PRO A 717 -8.22 33.37 54.42
N GLY A 718 -8.85 32.23 54.71
CA GLY A 718 -10.32 32.11 54.87
C GLY A 718 -10.83 32.15 56.32
N ARG A 719 -12.14 31.93 56.52
CA ARG A 719 -12.76 31.69 57.84
C ARG A 719 -14.00 30.80 57.74
N SER A 720 -14.32 30.10 58.83
CA SER A 720 -15.40 29.10 58.95
C SER A 720 -16.66 29.60 59.67
N VAL A 721 -17.79 28.95 59.38
CA VAL A 721 -18.99 28.83 60.25
C VAL A 721 -19.52 27.40 60.11
N ALA A 722 -20.18 26.85 61.15
CA ALA A 722 -20.63 25.45 61.19
C ALA A 722 -21.91 25.28 62.03
N SER A 723 -22.69 24.20 61.78
CA SER A 723 -23.67 23.57 62.70
C SER A 723 -24.35 22.33 62.05
N LYS A 724 -24.90 21.33 62.75
CA LYS A 724 -24.53 20.64 64.02
C LYS A 724 -25.51 19.46 64.28
N VAL A 725 -25.11 18.48 65.12
CA VAL A 725 -25.98 17.63 66.01
C VAL A 725 -26.84 16.48 65.37
N LEU A 726 -27.03 15.26 65.94
CA LEU A 726 -26.38 14.49 67.05
C LEU A 726 -26.95 13.04 67.28
N VAL A 727 -26.14 11.94 67.15
CA VAL A 727 -26.07 10.70 68.04
C VAL A 727 -27.33 9.77 68.14
N PRO A 728 -27.33 8.51 68.68
CA PRO A 728 -26.28 7.61 69.26
C PRO A 728 -25.91 6.37 68.40
N GLU A 729 -24.80 5.62 68.58
CA GLU A 729 -23.83 5.31 69.67
C GLU A 729 -24.16 4.10 70.59
N THR A 730 -23.29 3.07 70.62
CA THR A 730 -22.60 2.56 71.85
C THR A 730 -21.64 1.35 71.62
N LYS A 731 -20.32 1.55 71.88
CA LYS A 731 -19.37 0.66 72.65
C LYS A 731 -19.04 -0.78 72.13
N LYS A 732 -17.85 -1.41 72.30
CA LYS A 732 -16.48 -1.18 72.89
C LYS A 732 -15.52 -2.14 72.12
N ALA A 733 -14.21 -1.97 71.85
CA ALA A 733 -13.07 -1.19 72.34
C ALA A 733 -11.96 -2.04 73.00
N ALA A 734 -10.85 -2.29 72.29
CA ALA A 734 -9.51 -2.65 72.82
C ALA A 734 -8.42 -2.45 71.73
N ASN A 735 -7.18 -2.15 72.11
CA ASN A 735 -6.03 -1.94 71.20
C ASN A 735 -4.73 -2.22 71.99
N PRO A 736 -3.62 -2.70 71.36
CA PRO A 736 -2.52 -1.76 71.09
C PRO A 736 -1.64 -2.06 69.86
N ALA A 737 -1.10 -1.00 69.24
CA ALA A 737 0.10 -1.06 68.39
C ALA A 737 1.37 -0.76 69.24
N PRO A 738 2.61 -1.16 68.86
CA PRO A 738 3.31 -0.38 67.81
C PRO A 738 4.43 -1.10 67.01
N ARG A 739 4.66 -0.68 65.75
CA ARG A 739 5.89 0.01 65.27
C ARG A 739 5.93 0.17 63.74
N LYS A 740 6.57 1.25 63.27
CA LYS A 740 6.77 1.56 61.85
C LYS A 740 7.97 0.78 61.28
N LYS A 741 7.89 0.40 60.00
CA LYS A 741 9.03 0.43 59.06
C LYS A 741 8.66 1.32 57.87
N ALA A 742 9.66 1.81 57.15
CA ALA A 742 9.51 2.76 56.06
C ALA A 742 8.95 2.09 54.78
N PRO A 743 8.34 2.86 53.85
CA PRO A 743 8.06 2.35 52.50
C PRO A 743 9.39 1.92 51.84
N GLN A 744 9.40 0.74 51.22
CA GLN A 744 10.48 0.37 50.31
C GLN A 744 10.37 1.21 49.03
N LYS A 745 11.51 1.40 48.35
CA LYS A 745 11.53 2.08 47.06
C LYS A 745 10.70 1.29 46.04
N VAL A 746 9.89 1.99 45.26
CA VAL A 746 9.35 1.45 44.00
C VAL A 746 10.51 1.32 43.02
N SER A 747 10.68 0.15 42.42
CA SER A 747 11.63 -0.11 41.33
C SER A 747 11.23 0.67 40.08
N THR A 748 12.18 1.31 39.41
CA THR A 748 11.89 2.25 38.31
C THR A 748 11.89 1.63 36.91
N SER A 749 12.04 0.31 36.79
CA SER A 749 11.85 -0.42 35.53
C SER A 749 11.12 -1.75 35.74
N VAL A 750 10.45 -2.21 34.69
CA VAL A 750 9.77 -3.51 34.63
C VAL A 750 10.76 -4.67 34.78
N ASP A 751 11.97 -4.54 34.24
CA ASP A 751 13.00 -5.58 34.34
C ASP A 751 13.49 -5.81 35.79
N GLU A 752 13.67 -4.73 36.57
CA GLU A 752 14.03 -4.83 37.99
C GLU A 752 12.89 -5.47 38.81
N PHE A 753 11.63 -5.17 38.45
CA PHE A 753 10.45 -5.77 39.04
C PHE A 753 10.32 -7.28 38.69
N LEU A 754 10.40 -7.66 37.41
CA LEU A 754 10.36 -9.06 36.96
C LEU A 754 11.51 -9.89 37.54
N GLN A 755 12.72 -9.32 37.64
CA GLN A 755 13.85 -9.99 38.27
C GLN A 755 13.63 -10.17 39.79
N SER A 756 12.97 -9.23 40.48
CA SER A 756 12.58 -9.40 41.89
C SER A 756 11.56 -10.53 42.12
N LEU A 757 10.77 -10.88 41.10
CA LEU A 757 9.81 -11.98 41.10
C LEU A 757 10.37 -13.30 40.54
N GLY A 758 11.63 -13.33 40.09
CA GLY A 758 12.24 -14.50 39.43
C GLY A 758 11.71 -14.76 38.00
N LEU A 759 11.01 -13.80 37.40
CA LEU A 759 10.39 -13.88 36.08
C LEU A 759 11.27 -13.28 34.97
N GLU A 760 12.58 -13.12 35.20
CA GLU A 760 13.53 -12.49 34.28
C GLU A 760 13.54 -13.11 32.86
N LYS A 761 13.17 -14.39 32.72
CA LYS A 761 12.99 -15.08 31.43
C LYS A 761 11.95 -14.39 30.52
N TYR A 762 10.95 -13.72 31.09
CA TYR A 762 9.84 -13.07 30.37
C TYR A 762 10.07 -11.58 30.12
N SER A 763 11.18 -10.99 30.61
CA SER A 763 11.58 -9.60 30.32
C SER A 763 11.59 -9.31 28.82
N ILE A 764 12.12 -10.22 28.00
CA ILE A 764 12.18 -10.07 26.54
C ILE A 764 10.77 -9.97 25.93
N THR A 765 9.77 -10.69 26.45
CA THR A 765 8.40 -10.61 25.97
C THR A 765 7.72 -9.31 26.40
N PHE A 766 7.94 -8.87 27.64
CA PHE A 766 7.40 -7.59 28.12
C PHE A 766 8.02 -6.38 27.40
N GLN A 767 9.29 -6.49 26.99
CA GLN A 767 9.96 -5.51 26.13
C GLN A 767 9.48 -5.56 24.67
N ALA A 768 9.06 -6.73 24.15
CA ALA A 768 8.56 -6.87 22.79
C ALA A 768 7.13 -6.32 22.62
N GLU A 769 6.29 -6.48 23.65
CA GLU A 769 4.92 -5.98 23.71
C GLU A 769 4.80 -4.60 24.41
N GLU A 770 5.92 -3.89 24.58
CA GLU A 770 6.03 -2.52 25.12
C GLU A 770 5.34 -2.28 26.50
N VAL A 771 5.26 -3.32 27.34
CA VAL A 771 4.58 -3.27 28.64
C VAL A 771 5.40 -2.46 29.66
N ASP A 772 4.88 -1.32 30.09
CA ASP A 772 5.49 -0.47 31.13
C ASP A 772 4.89 -0.72 32.54
N MET A 773 5.43 -0.04 33.56
CA MET A 773 4.96 -0.18 34.95
C MET A 773 3.52 0.31 35.20
N THR A 774 2.93 1.08 34.27
CA THR A 774 1.53 1.53 34.36
C THR A 774 0.58 0.57 33.65
N ALA A 775 0.98 0.04 32.48
CA ALA A 775 0.27 -1.04 31.81
C ALA A 775 0.18 -2.29 32.71
N LEU A 776 1.30 -2.68 33.33
CA LEU A 776 1.39 -3.85 34.20
C LEU A 776 0.47 -3.76 35.44
N LEU A 777 0.14 -2.54 35.91
CA LEU A 777 -0.83 -2.31 36.99
C LEU A 777 -2.30 -2.45 36.56
N HIS A 778 -2.57 -2.52 35.26
CA HIS A 778 -3.92 -2.61 34.67
C HIS A 778 -4.15 -3.90 33.85
N MET A 779 -3.12 -4.73 33.66
CA MET A 779 -3.25 -6.06 33.05
C MET A 779 -4.04 -7.03 33.94
N SER A 780 -4.83 -7.89 33.31
CA SER A 780 -5.54 -8.99 33.95
C SER A 780 -4.81 -10.33 33.83
N ASP A 781 -5.30 -11.31 34.58
CA ASP A 781 -4.87 -12.72 34.58
C ASP A 781 -4.83 -13.35 33.17
N GLU A 782 -5.75 -12.98 32.28
CA GLU A 782 -5.79 -13.47 30.89
C GLU A 782 -4.80 -12.74 29.98
N ASP A 783 -4.46 -11.48 30.26
CA ASP A 783 -3.45 -10.72 29.49
C ASP A 783 -2.04 -11.25 29.76
N LEU A 784 -1.72 -11.57 31.01
CA LEU A 784 -0.45 -12.19 31.40
C LEU A 784 -0.26 -13.56 30.72
N LYS A 785 -1.37 -14.30 30.59
CA LYS A 785 -1.46 -15.59 29.91
C LYS A 785 -1.37 -15.46 28.38
N ALA A 786 -1.88 -14.37 27.80
CA ALA A 786 -1.70 -14.05 26.38
C ALA A 786 -0.24 -13.70 26.04
N ILE A 787 0.48 -13.01 26.93
CA ILE A 787 1.94 -12.77 26.84
C ILE A 787 2.76 -14.05 27.18
N GLY A 788 2.09 -15.17 27.46
CA GLY A 788 2.70 -16.49 27.57
C GLY A 788 3.29 -16.83 28.94
N ILE A 789 2.90 -16.10 30.00
CA ILE A 789 3.17 -16.54 31.38
C ILE A 789 2.17 -17.65 31.75
N PRO A 790 2.63 -18.88 32.03
CA PRO A 790 1.73 -19.97 32.40
C PRO A 790 1.26 -19.80 33.84
N MET A 791 -0.03 -19.48 34.01
CA MET A 791 -0.65 -19.42 35.34
C MET A 791 -1.23 -20.78 35.74
N VAL A 792 -1.04 -21.16 37.00
CA VAL A 792 -1.61 -22.37 37.61
C VAL A 792 -2.34 -21.95 38.88
N ILE A 793 -3.60 -22.38 39.01
CA ILE A 793 -4.42 -22.16 40.20
C ILE A 793 -4.37 -23.44 41.04
N ASP A 794 -4.17 -23.29 42.35
CA ASP A 794 -4.36 -24.34 43.36
C ASP A 794 -5.40 -23.82 44.35
N ASP A 795 -6.54 -24.51 44.46
CA ASP A 795 -7.78 -24.05 45.12
C ASP A 795 -7.70 -23.97 46.67
N SER A 796 -6.50 -23.83 47.23
CA SER A 796 -6.24 -23.88 48.67
C SER A 796 -5.63 -22.60 49.28
N CYS A 797 -5.06 -21.68 48.48
CA CYS A 797 -4.65 -20.36 48.97
C CYS A 797 -4.56 -19.31 47.85
N GLY A 798 -5.05 -18.09 48.09
CA GLY A 798 -5.06 -17.02 47.09
C GLY A 798 -3.67 -16.42 46.84
N VAL A 799 -3.24 -16.47 45.56
CA VAL A 799 -2.11 -15.74 44.94
C VAL A 799 -0.73 -15.93 45.61
N PHE A 800 0.10 -16.80 45.04
CA PHE A 800 1.56 -16.61 44.99
C PHE A 800 2.20 -17.31 43.78
N LEU A 801 3.25 -16.69 43.22
CA LEU A 801 4.03 -17.21 42.10
C LEU A 801 4.89 -18.41 42.52
N LEU A 802 4.97 -19.45 41.69
CA LEU A 802 5.88 -20.58 41.91
C LEU A 802 7.23 -20.41 41.21
N TYR A 803 8.24 -20.09 42.02
CA TYR A 803 9.59 -20.64 42.00
C TYR A 803 10.30 -20.84 40.64
N GLY A 804 11.28 -19.96 40.38
CA GLY A 804 12.48 -20.39 39.67
C GLY A 804 13.30 -21.38 40.52
N SER A 805 13.78 -22.46 39.90
CA SER A 805 14.79 -23.35 40.48
C SER A 805 16.03 -23.38 39.60
N LYS A 806 17.20 -23.46 40.22
CA LYS A 806 18.50 -23.58 39.56
C LYS A 806 18.87 -25.03 39.24
N GLU A 807 19.81 -25.12 38.30
CA GLU A 807 20.82 -26.17 38.14
C GLU A 807 20.37 -27.57 37.68
N GLU A 808 21.32 -28.26 37.07
CA GLU A 808 21.20 -29.56 36.41
C GLU A 808 21.48 -30.67 37.42
N ASP A 809 20.60 -31.69 37.52
CA ASP A 809 20.98 -33.12 37.65
C ASP A 809 19.76 -34.01 37.93
N THR A 810 19.04 -34.46 36.89
CA THR A 810 18.18 -35.68 36.98
C THR A 810 17.83 -36.32 35.62
N PHE A 811 18.73 -36.26 34.62
CA PHE A 811 18.49 -36.82 33.28
C PHE A 811 18.59 -38.37 33.23
N SER A 812 17.89 -39.10 34.12
CA SER A 812 17.71 -40.56 33.99
C SER A 812 16.62 -41.15 34.93
N SER A 813 15.35 -40.78 34.76
CA SER A 813 14.23 -41.54 35.37
C SER A 813 12.88 -41.44 34.65
N GLY A 814 12.57 -40.33 33.98
CA GLY A 814 11.22 -40.08 33.41
C GLY A 814 10.84 -40.84 32.14
N ILE A 815 11.80 -41.27 31.31
CA ILE A 815 11.53 -41.81 29.96
C ILE A 815 11.25 -43.33 29.99
N LYS A 816 10.20 -43.76 30.71
CA LYS A 816 9.70 -45.15 30.69
C LYS A 816 8.18 -45.33 30.73
N ASN A 817 7.39 -44.31 31.11
CA ASN A 817 5.93 -44.43 31.23
C ASN A 817 5.16 -43.63 30.14
N LEU A 818 5.72 -43.50 28.93
CA LEU A 818 5.10 -42.73 27.84
C LEU A 818 5.22 -43.43 26.47
N THR A 819 5.16 -44.77 26.48
CA THR A 819 5.15 -45.63 25.29
C THR A 819 4.08 -46.74 25.39
N GLN A 820 2.98 -46.50 26.12
CA GLN A 820 1.94 -47.51 26.36
C GLN A 820 0.51 -46.94 26.46
N GLU A 821 0.19 -45.91 25.68
CA GLU A 821 -1.19 -45.41 25.55
C GLU A 821 -1.44 -44.74 24.18
N LEU A 822 -1.20 -45.49 23.09
CA LEU A 822 -1.46 -45.01 21.72
C LEU A 822 -1.85 -46.12 20.71
N ASP A 823 -2.32 -47.26 21.22
CA ASP A 823 -2.88 -48.39 20.44
C ASP A 823 -4.35 -48.65 20.86
N ASP A 824 -5.25 -47.66 20.71
CA ASP A 824 -6.71 -47.93 20.76
C ASP A 824 -7.64 -46.90 20.07
N VAL A 825 -7.18 -46.20 19.02
CA VAL A 825 -8.06 -45.35 18.16
C VAL A 825 -7.84 -45.66 16.68
N LYS A 826 -8.43 -46.76 16.19
CA LYS A 826 -8.25 -47.19 14.79
C LYS A 826 -9.43 -47.94 14.16
N LEU A 827 -10.67 -47.42 14.33
CA LEU A 827 -11.80 -47.98 13.60
C LEU A 827 -12.96 -46.98 13.39
N LEU A 828 -12.98 -46.30 12.23
CA LEU A 828 -14.19 -45.97 11.43
C LEU A 828 -13.82 -45.17 10.15
N ALA A 829 -14.78 -45.04 9.23
CA ALA A 829 -14.77 -44.18 8.05
C ALA A 829 -13.63 -44.39 7.01
N PHE A 830 -13.71 -45.47 6.23
CA PHE A 830 -13.07 -45.53 4.91
C PHE A 830 -14.14 -45.58 3.80
N GLY A 831 -14.03 -44.68 2.81
CA GLY A 831 -14.67 -44.81 1.49
C GLY A 831 -15.96 -44.01 1.24
N ARG A 832 -15.83 -42.95 0.43
CA ARG A 832 -16.74 -42.68 -0.71
C ARG A 832 -16.10 -41.74 -1.74
N ASN A 833 -16.11 -42.20 -3.00
CA ASN A 833 -16.16 -41.43 -4.25
C ASN A 833 -15.23 -40.22 -4.46
N LEU A 834 -14.17 -40.41 -5.27
CA LEU A 834 -13.78 -39.43 -6.28
C LEU A 834 -14.46 -39.79 -7.60
N LYS A 835 -15.11 -38.82 -8.26
CA LYS A 835 -15.51 -38.90 -9.68
C LYS A 835 -15.89 -37.50 -10.19
N LEU A 836 -15.37 -37.17 -11.38
CA LEU A 836 -15.17 -35.80 -11.89
C LEU A 836 -14.03 -35.10 -11.13
#